data_AF-A0A9X1UR59-F1
#
_entry.id   AF-A0A9X1UR59-F1
#
_cell.length_a   1.000
_cell.length_b   1.000
_cell.length_c   1.000
_cell.angle_alpha   90.00
_cell.angle_beta   90.00
_cell.angle_gamma   90.00
#
_symmetry.space_group_name_H-M   'P 1'
#
loop_
_entity.id
_entity.type
_entity.pdbx_description
1 polymer ?
#
loop_
_entity_poly.entity_id
_entity_poly.type
_entity_poly.pdbx_seq_one_letter_code
_entity_poly.pdbx_strand_id
1 'polypeptide(L)'
;MNSTVISAAKNHQNSPKFQHNSNQQGMFILSFIFVVAVLGGLVLLGLYLMRQDNIITQKFEGKRWNIPAKVYSQPLTLSVGNPLSDDELENWLNLLTYAPDKNYDNAGTFTKKNGEYYIHTREFKFAANDTEPSQIIKVTLKDNQIEKLQSTHPNPSGVARVEPIFIGGIYPDNNEDRIVLTINDYPQPLIDALVATEDRSFYQHHGVSIRGIGRAVYSNFMGGSRQGGSTITQQLIKNFYLNSDRTIKRKANEAVMAILLEMHYTKSEILQAYMNEINLGQNGNHSINGFGLASQFYFNRPLKELRLDQMAMLVGLAKGPTQYNPLRYPDAALKRRNVVLSNMLITGKISQQQYDEAVQQPLSVSYNPVIGKTRFPDYLDVVKRELTRTYDANDLKNEGLRIFTSFDPNVQKTATNAVIQSINQLKKSNPKQLTNLQAALVSANPNTGELLAVVGSSRDFTGFNRAVDAKRQVGSLLKPIIYLTAFEQGRYNLSSSVDDSPIVLKMTDGKTWAPSNYGGGSHGIIPLTSALANSYNQAAVRVGMEVGIPNFLNQLYRMGISSPLPNYPSTLLGAVNLSPMDMLGIYQVLATGGLRHEIHTIRTIIDDQGRVVQGMEQKNQQVINPTAAYLTNYAMQQVIKQGTAKAALALGDNLNLAGKTGTTNDYRDAWFAGYSGNVVSVVWVGLDDNKPTGLSGGNGALPMWMNFMKQQKLTPVNLIAPGNIEWLWMENGKSQLSNEKCPNAIYVPVDTENLPQDSSECAVQLYQSEQEARFAAQQQQAMSEFGQSQQQRYDNIERRQTDEDTIGNQPPAANRYQNENANTGNTQTDPNTPNNGGDPTHTNQPLNAAPRSQSWLEKSVKEMF
;
A
#
# COMPACT_ATOMS: atom_id res chain seq x y z
N MET A 1 -55.97 57.35 76.90
CA MET A 1 -55.50 58.40 77.84
C MET A 1 -54.50 59.24 77.07
N ASN A 2 -54.89 60.48 76.77
CA ASN A 2 -54.36 61.70 77.40
C ASN A 2 -52.92 61.96 76.92
N SER A 3 -52.53 63.15 76.50
CA SER A 3 -52.78 64.48 77.08
C SER A 3 -52.20 65.50 76.09
N THR A 4 -52.93 66.57 75.70
CA THR A 4 -52.83 67.94 76.23
C THR A 4 -51.41 68.55 76.13
N VAL A 5 -51.13 69.79 75.71
CA VAL A 5 -51.93 71.04 75.61
C VAL A 5 -51.04 72.18 75.02
N ILE A 6 -51.65 73.05 74.18
CA ILE A 6 -51.56 74.53 74.12
C ILE A 6 -50.29 75.30 73.62
N SER A 7 -50.59 76.30 72.75
CA SER A 7 -50.10 77.71 72.70
C SER A 7 -49.09 78.21 71.64
N ALA A 8 -49.64 79.07 70.76
CA ALA A 8 -49.28 80.47 70.42
C ALA A 8 -48.06 80.87 69.54
N ALA A 9 -48.35 81.94 68.76
CA ALA A 9 -47.51 83.07 68.33
C ALA A 9 -46.89 83.10 66.90
N LYS A 10 -47.49 83.98 66.07
CA LYS A 10 -46.98 84.98 65.11
C LYS A 10 -45.81 84.69 64.13
N ASN A 11 -46.20 84.72 62.85
CA ASN A 11 -45.64 85.46 61.69
C ASN A 11 -44.14 85.46 61.37
N HIS A 12 -43.80 84.96 60.16
CA HIS A 12 -42.82 85.59 59.28
C HIS A 12 -43.07 85.30 57.77
N GLN A 13 -43.08 86.39 57.00
CA GLN A 13 -42.53 86.61 55.65
C GLN A 13 -43.01 85.84 54.39
N ASN A 14 -43.44 86.67 53.43
CA ASN A 14 -43.50 86.57 51.97
C ASN A 14 -42.88 85.35 51.25
N SER A 15 -43.64 84.80 50.29
CA SER A 15 -43.12 84.34 48.99
C SER A 15 -44.25 84.32 47.93
N PRO A 16 -44.00 84.72 46.68
CA PRO A 16 -45.03 84.79 45.64
C PRO A 16 -45.42 83.39 45.16
N LYS A 17 -46.72 83.14 45.03
CA LYS A 17 -47.28 81.91 44.46
C LYS A 17 -46.97 81.85 42.95
N PHE A 18 -45.99 81.05 42.56
CA PHE A 18 -45.91 80.53 41.19
C PHE A 18 -46.88 79.35 41.06
N GLN A 19 -47.91 79.50 40.24
CA GLN A 19 -48.75 78.40 39.80
C GLN A 19 -47.90 77.43 38.97
N HIS A 20 -47.71 76.23 39.50
CA HIS A 20 -46.88 75.18 38.92
C HIS A 20 -47.57 74.61 37.68
N ASN A 21 -46.94 74.78 36.51
CA ASN A 21 -47.40 74.22 35.25
C ASN A 21 -47.16 72.69 35.25
N SER A 22 -48.13 71.90 35.71
CA SER A 22 -48.01 70.44 35.90
C SER A 22 -47.74 69.64 34.62
N ASN A 23 -47.85 70.26 33.44
CA ASN A 23 -47.52 69.64 32.15
C ASN A 23 -46.01 69.57 31.86
N GLN A 24 -45.16 70.36 32.52
CA GLN A 24 -43.70 70.30 32.27
C GLN A 24 -43.04 69.10 32.96
N GLN A 25 -43.42 68.77 34.20
CA GLN A 25 -42.81 67.66 34.95
C GLN A 25 -43.15 66.28 34.35
N GLY A 26 -44.36 66.07 33.82
CA GLY A 26 -44.72 64.84 33.10
C GLY A 26 -43.93 64.66 31.79
N MET A 27 -43.63 65.77 31.10
CA MET A 27 -42.84 65.77 29.86
C MET A 27 -41.36 65.42 30.12
N PHE A 28 -40.78 65.89 31.23
CA PHE A 28 -39.42 65.53 31.65
C PHE A 28 -39.29 64.06 32.02
N ILE A 29 -40.28 63.48 32.73
CA ILE A 29 -40.27 62.05 33.09
C ILE A 29 -40.41 61.17 31.84
N LEU A 30 -41.31 61.53 30.92
CA LEU A 30 -41.46 60.82 29.64
C LEU A 30 -40.19 60.93 28.77
N SER A 31 -39.56 62.11 28.72
CA SER A 31 -38.29 62.31 28.02
C SER A 31 -37.15 61.50 28.65
N PHE A 32 -37.08 61.43 29.98
CA PHE A 32 -36.09 60.62 30.70
C PHE A 32 -36.30 59.12 30.44
N ILE A 33 -37.55 58.62 30.51
CA ILE A 33 -37.87 57.22 30.19
C ILE A 33 -37.52 56.91 28.73
N PHE A 34 -37.79 57.83 27.80
CA PHE A 34 -37.43 57.68 26.40
C PHE A 34 -35.90 57.60 26.22
N VAL A 35 -35.13 58.47 26.88
CA VAL A 35 -33.67 58.44 26.84
C VAL A 35 -33.12 57.15 27.45
N VAL A 36 -33.65 56.69 28.58
CA VAL A 36 -33.26 55.41 29.21
C VAL A 36 -33.62 54.22 28.31
N ALA A 37 -34.78 54.24 27.66
CA ALA A 37 -35.18 53.20 26.72
C ALA A 37 -34.29 53.17 25.46
N VAL A 38 -33.92 54.35 24.94
CA VAL A 38 -32.98 54.48 23.82
C VAL A 38 -31.59 53.99 24.22
N LEU A 39 -31.07 54.39 25.39
CA LEU A 39 -29.78 53.92 25.91
C LEU A 39 -29.79 52.41 26.16
N GLY A 40 -30.84 51.88 26.79
CA GLY A 40 -31.03 50.44 26.97
C GLY A 40 -31.09 49.69 25.64
N GLY A 41 -31.79 50.25 24.65
CA GLY A 41 -31.84 49.72 23.28
C GLY A 41 -30.47 49.71 22.59
N LEU A 42 -29.69 50.78 22.74
CA LEU A 42 -28.32 50.88 22.21
C LEU A 42 -27.37 49.88 22.88
N VAL A 43 -27.50 49.67 24.20
CA VAL A 43 -26.73 48.65 24.93
C VAL A 43 -27.10 47.25 24.44
N LEU A 44 -28.40 46.93 24.30
CA LEU A 44 -28.84 45.64 23.76
C LEU A 44 -28.37 45.43 22.31
N LEU A 45 -28.39 46.48 21.49
CA LEU A 45 -27.86 46.44 20.13
C LEU A 45 -26.34 46.20 20.15
N GLY A 46 -25.60 46.89 21.03
CA GLY A 46 -24.16 46.70 21.20
C GLY A 46 -23.81 45.26 21.62
N LEU A 47 -24.52 44.71 22.60
CA LEU A 47 -24.36 43.31 23.03
C LEU A 47 -24.72 42.33 21.91
N TYR A 48 -25.76 42.63 21.13
CA TYR A 48 -26.12 41.83 19.96
C TYR A 48 -25.02 41.85 18.89
N LEU A 49 -24.47 43.02 18.56
CA LEU A 49 -23.37 43.17 17.62
C LEU A 49 -22.11 42.45 18.12
N MET A 50 -21.72 42.63 19.37
CA MET A 50 -20.59 41.90 19.98
C MET A 50 -20.78 40.38 19.92
N ARG A 51 -22.02 39.89 20.14
CA ARG A 51 -22.32 38.47 19.98
C ARG A 51 -22.17 38.01 18.54
N GLN A 52 -22.68 38.77 17.56
CA GLN A 52 -22.52 38.42 16.14
C GLN A 52 -21.05 38.45 15.72
N ASP A 53 -20.32 39.44 16.19
CA ASP A 53 -18.89 39.62 15.94
C ASP A 53 -18.07 38.45 16.47
N ASN A 54 -18.30 38.04 17.73
CA ASN A 54 -17.68 36.85 18.31
C ASN A 54 -18.00 35.56 17.54
N ILE A 55 -19.24 35.40 17.05
CA ILE A 55 -19.61 34.24 16.24
C ILE A 55 -18.83 34.24 14.91
N ILE A 56 -18.67 35.42 14.30
CA ILE A 56 -17.93 35.61 13.05
C ILE A 56 -16.46 35.29 13.27
N THR A 57 -15.79 35.95 14.22
CA THR A 57 -14.35 35.79 14.44
C THR A 57 -14.00 34.37 14.87
N GLN A 58 -14.73 33.77 15.81
CA GLN A 58 -14.44 32.38 16.24
C GLN A 58 -14.50 31.38 15.10
N LYS A 59 -15.51 31.46 14.22
CA LYS A 59 -15.66 30.51 13.12
C LYS A 59 -14.74 30.83 11.94
N PHE A 60 -14.49 32.11 11.67
CA PHE A 60 -13.67 32.55 10.54
C PHE A 60 -12.16 32.50 10.84
N GLU A 61 -11.73 32.57 12.10
CA GLU A 61 -10.31 32.46 12.49
C GLU A 61 -9.91 31.04 12.93
N GLY A 62 -10.89 30.22 13.35
CA GLY A 62 -10.68 28.80 13.67
C GLY A 62 -10.54 27.90 12.43
N LYS A 63 -10.76 26.59 12.61
CA LYS A 63 -10.89 25.63 11.49
C LYS A 63 -12.16 25.98 10.69
N ARG A 64 -12.02 26.87 9.69
CA ARG A 64 -13.11 27.32 8.80
C ARG A 64 -13.89 26.14 8.21
N TRP A 65 -13.19 25.03 7.97
CA TRP A 65 -13.77 23.83 7.38
C TRP A 65 -13.17 22.56 7.97
N ASN A 66 -14.00 21.52 8.08
CA ASN A 66 -13.52 20.15 8.28
C ASN A 66 -13.04 19.62 6.93
N ILE A 67 -11.74 19.39 6.80
CA ILE A 67 -11.14 18.87 5.58
C ILE A 67 -10.97 17.35 5.75
N PRO A 68 -11.64 16.53 4.91
CA PRO A 68 -11.50 15.08 5.00
C PRO A 68 -10.08 14.64 4.65
N ALA A 69 -9.61 13.57 5.28
CA ALA A 69 -8.37 12.94 4.84
C ALA A 69 -8.54 12.35 3.43
N LYS A 70 -7.49 12.46 2.61
CA LYS A 70 -7.44 12.00 1.23
C LYS A 70 -6.44 10.86 1.09
N VAL A 71 -6.89 9.77 0.50
CA VAL A 71 -6.09 8.56 0.26
C VAL A 71 -5.62 8.54 -1.19
N TYR A 72 -4.32 8.40 -1.38
CA TYR A 72 -3.63 8.37 -2.66
C TYR A 72 -2.89 7.04 -2.86
N SER A 73 -2.73 6.64 -4.12
CA SER A 73 -1.86 5.54 -4.51
C SER A 73 -0.38 5.89 -4.28
N GLN A 74 0.51 4.94 -4.58
CA GLN A 74 1.90 5.30 -4.84
C GLN A 74 2.00 6.17 -6.11
N PRO A 75 3.02 7.04 -6.25
CA PRO A 75 3.27 7.71 -7.52
C PRO A 75 3.79 6.73 -8.57
N LEU A 76 3.57 7.01 -9.85
CA LEU A 76 4.20 6.24 -10.92
C LEU A 76 5.66 6.67 -11.07
N THR A 77 6.59 5.79 -10.74
CA THR A 77 8.02 6.03 -10.90
C THR A 77 8.50 5.49 -12.25
N LEU A 78 9.02 6.39 -13.08
CA LEU A 78 9.57 6.09 -14.39
C LEU A 78 11.10 6.14 -14.31
N SER A 79 11.75 5.05 -14.69
CA SER A 79 13.21 4.99 -14.90
C SER A 79 13.56 3.98 -15.98
N VAL A 80 14.69 4.20 -16.66
CA VAL A 80 15.16 3.31 -17.74
C VAL A 80 15.32 1.88 -17.21
N GLY A 81 14.84 0.91 -17.98
CA GLY A 81 14.84 -0.52 -17.62
C GLY A 81 13.67 -0.96 -16.73
N ASN A 82 12.84 -0.03 -16.22
CA ASN A 82 11.64 -0.41 -15.49
C ASN A 82 10.63 -1.08 -16.43
N PRO A 83 9.96 -2.16 -16.00
CA PRO A 83 8.82 -2.73 -16.71
C PRO A 83 7.67 -1.74 -16.76
N LEU A 84 7.16 -1.50 -17.96
CA LEU A 84 5.97 -0.70 -18.21
C LEU A 84 5.51 -0.97 -19.64
N SER A 85 4.30 -1.51 -19.79
CA SER A 85 3.63 -1.67 -21.08
C SER A 85 2.79 -0.44 -21.45
N ASP A 86 2.40 -0.34 -22.72
CA ASP A 86 1.49 0.70 -23.19
C ASP A 86 0.15 0.68 -22.44
N ASP A 87 -0.44 -0.51 -22.21
CA ASP A 87 -1.71 -0.66 -21.46
C ASP A 87 -1.56 -0.20 -20.00
N GLU A 88 -0.42 -0.48 -19.36
CA GLU A 88 -0.17 -0.07 -17.98
C GLU A 88 0.03 1.44 -17.84
N LEU A 89 0.77 2.07 -18.77
CA LEU A 89 0.96 3.52 -18.78
C LEU A 89 -0.37 4.23 -19.08
N GLU A 90 -1.10 3.78 -20.11
CA GLU A 90 -2.39 4.37 -20.46
C GLU A 90 -3.43 4.15 -19.37
N ASN A 91 -3.48 2.99 -18.72
CA ASN A 91 -4.35 2.75 -17.57
C ASN A 91 -4.07 3.77 -16.44
N TRP A 92 -2.79 4.01 -16.14
CA TRP A 92 -2.41 4.98 -15.12
C TRP A 92 -2.82 6.42 -15.48
N LEU A 93 -2.50 6.85 -16.71
CA LEU A 93 -2.86 8.17 -17.22
C LEU A 93 -4.38 8.37 -17.25
N ASN A 94 -5.15 7.35 -17.64
CA ASN A 94 -6.61 7.37 -17.63
C ASN A 94 -7.18 7.49 -16.20
N LEU A 95 -6.61 6.77 -15.23
CA LEU A 95 -7.01 6.88 -13.82
C LEU A 95 -6.72 8.27 -13.23
N LEU A 96 -5.65 8.91 -13.69
CA LEU A 96 -5.28 10.30 -13.42
C LEU A 96 -6.04 11.32 -14.30
N THR A 97 -6.98 10.87 -15.14
CA THR A 97 -7.80 11.74 -16.00
C THR A 97 -6.96 12.62 -16.94
N TYR A 98 -5.83 12.11 -17.42
CA TYR A 98 -5.07 12.76 -18.49
C TYR A 98 -5.84 12.65 -19.81
N ALA A 99 -5.88 13.73 -20.57
CA ALA A 99 -6.56 13.76 -21.86
C ALA A 99 -5.57 13.57 -23.01
N PRO A 100 -5.92 12.80 -24.06
CA PRO A 100 -5.13 12.78 -25.28
C PRO A 100 -5.21 14.15 -25.97
N ASP A 101 -4.06 14.69 -26.38
CA ASP A 101 -3.96 15.96 -27.12
C ASP A 101 -3.06 15.78 -28.36
N LYS A 102 -3.23 16.62 -29.38
CA LYS A 102 -2.35 16.68 -30.55
C LYS A 102 -1.02 17.33 -30.20
N ASN A 103 -1.05 18.37 -29.36
CA ASN A 103 0.10 19.14 -28.92
C ASN A 103 0.06 19.17 -27.40
N TYR A 104 1.11 18.68 -26.75
CA TYR A 104 1.22 18.51 -25.29
C TYR A 104 1.39 19.85 -24.55
N ASP A 105 0.66 20.88 -24.99
CA ASP A 105 0.82 22.28 -24.59
C ASP A 105 0.27 22.52 -23.17
N ASN A 106 -0.67 21.68 -22.72
CA ASN A 106 -1.38 21.84 -21.44
C ASN A 106 -1.04 20.71 -20.47
N ALA A 107 -0.86 21.04 -19.19
CA ALA A 107 -0.72 20.05 -18.13
C ALA A 107 -1.94 19.12 -18.05
N GLY A 108 -1.72 17.87 -17.65
CA GLY A 108 -2.79 16.86 -17.64
C GLY A 108 -3.13 16.31 -19.02
N THR A 109 -2.22 16.42 -19.99
CA THR A 109 -2.38 15.85 -21.33
C THR A 109 -1.25 14.90 -21.69
N PHE A 110 -1.52 14.01 -22.62
CA PHE A 110 -0.48 13.18 -23.23
C PHE A 110 -0.73 13.00 -24.72
N THR A 111 0.34 12.68 -25.45
CA THR A 111 0.23 12.27 -26.86
C THR A 111 1.22 11.16 -27.13
N LYS A 112 0.83 10.24 -28.02
CA LYS A 112 1.68 9.15 -28.48
C LYS A 112 2.03 9.37 -29.94
N LYS A 113 3.31 9.55 -30.26
CA LYS A 113 3.82 9.78 -31.62
C LYS A 113 5.02 8.88 -31.87
N ASN A 114 5.01 8.12 -32.96
CA ASN A 114 6.12 7.23 -33.36
C ASN A 114 6.61 6.27 -32.25
N GLY A 115 5.69 5.74 -31.43
CA GLY A 115 6.04 4.86 -30.30
C GLY A 115 6.57 5.57 -29.05
N GLU A 116 6.58 6.90 -29.05
CA GLU A 116 7.01 7.73 -27.93
C GLU A 116 5.80 8.41 -27.28
N TYR A 117 5.72 8.36 -25.96
CA TYR A 117 4.77 9.13 -25.16
C TYR A 117 5.39 10.46 -24.78
N TYR A 118 4.62 11.53 -24.94
CA TYR A 118 4.92 12.86 -24.41
C TYR A 118 3.82 13.18 -23.40
N ILE A 119 4.18 13.25 -22.13
CA ILE A 119 3.25 13.41 -21.01
C ILE A 119 3.53 14.78 -20.39
N HIS A 120 2.58 15.70 -20.47
CA HIS A 120 2.67 16.98 -19.77
C HIS A 120 2.07 16.78 -18.38
N THR A 121 2.94 16.51 -17.41
CA THR A 121 2.57 16.21 -16.03
C THR A 121 1.99 17.41 -15.30
N ARG A 122 1.14 17.17 -14.30
CA ARG A 122 0.66 18.19 -13.38
C ARG A 122 1.67 18.44 -12.29
N GLU A 123 1.70 19.66 -11.76
CA GLU A 123 2.39 19.93 -10.51
C GLU A 123 1.73 19.14 -9.37
N PHE A 124 2.54 18.47 -8.55
CA PHE A 124 2.06 17.77 -7.36
C PHE A 124 3.01 17.97 -6.18
N LYS A 125 2.48 18.56 -5.10
CA LYS A 125 3.20 18.75 -3.85
C LYS A 125 3.01 17.53 -2.95
N PHE A 126 4.03 16.70 -2.75
CA PHE A 126 3.97 15.57 -1.81
C PHE A 126 4.10 16.06 -0.36
N ALA A 127 5.09 16.89 -0.07
CA ALA A 127 5.38 17.46 1.25
C ALA A 127 5.82 18.94 1.12
N ALA A 128 6.09 19.62 2.23
CA ALA A 128 6.54 21.01 2.22
C ALA A 128 7.78 21.24 1.35
N ASN A 129 8.71 20.27 1.37
CA ASN A 129 9.99 20.30 0.64
C ASN A 129 10.07 19.23 -0.48
N ASP A 130 8.95 18.60 -0.84
CA ASP A 130 8.89 17.62 -1.93
C ASP A 130 7.76 18.00 -2.89
N THR A 131 8.12 18.63 -3.99
CA THR A 131 7.19 19.09 -5.04
C THR A 131 7.72 18.62 -6.38
N GLU A 132 6.88 17.91 -7.13
CA GLU A 132 7.10 17.65 -8.55
C GLU A 132 6.52 18.82 -9.36
N PRO A 133 7.35 19.58 -10.09
CA PRO A 133 6.86 20.66 -10.94
C PRO A 133 6.15 20.11 -12.17
N SER A 134 5.26 20.91 -12.76
CA SER A 134 4.68 20.64 -14.08
C SER A 134 5.79 20.55 -15.12
N GLN A 135 5.87 19.42 -15.83
CA GLN A 135 6.97 19.14 -16.77
C GLN A 135 6.52 18.24 -17.92
N ILE A 136 7.29 18.23 -19.00
CA ILE A 136 7.08 17.29 -20.11
C ILE A 136 8.04 16.12 -19.92
N ILE A 137 7.47 14.92 -19.78
CA ILE A 137 8.20 13.66 -19.75
C ILE A 137 8.02 12.97 -21.10
N LYS A 138 9.14 12.61 -21.73
CA LYS A 138 9.18 11.80 -22.93
C LYS A 138 9.60 10.38 -22.55
N VAL A 139 8.75 9.41 -22.88
CA VAL A 139 8.95 7.97 -22.58
C VAL A 139 8.94 7.18 -23.88
N THR A 140 9.98 6.41 -24.13
CA THR A 140 10.02 5.41 -25.21
C THR A 140 9.88 4.03 -24.59
N LEU A 141 8.83 3.32 -24.98
CA LEU A 141 8.57 1.95 -24.53
C LEU A 141 9.03 0.95 -25.59
N LYS A 142 9.67 -0.13 -25.16
CA LYS A 142 10.07 -1.25 -26.00
C LYS A 142 10.07 -2.54 -25.18
N ASP A 143 9.50 -3.60 -25.74
CA ASP A 143 9.43 -4.93 -25.09
C ASP A 143 8.85 -4.87 -23.66
N ASN A 144 7.80 -4.07 -23.46
CA ASN A 144 7.15 -3.79 -22.17
C ASN A 144 8.09 -3.22 -21.09
N GLN A 145 9.11 -2.46 -21.49
CA GLN A 145 10.01 -1.75 -20.59
C GLN A 145 10.28 -0.34 -21.09
N ILE A 146 10.73 0.54 -20.19
CA ILE A 146 11.17 1.89 -20.52
C ILE A 146 12.57 1.82 -21.14
N GLU A 147 12.68 2.02 -22.45
CA GLU A 147 13.97 2.05 -23.17
C GLU A 147 14.67 3.40 -23.00
N LYS A 148 13.91 4.51 -23.08
CA LYS A 148 14.43 5.87 -22.94
C LYS A 148 13.47 6.73 -22.13
N LEU A 149 14.06 7.60 -21.31
CA LEU A 149 13.35 8.58 -20.49
C LEU A 149 14.04 9.93 -20.63
N GLN A 150 13.29 10.97 -20.97
CA GLN A 150 13.77 12.36 -20.99
C GLN A 150 12.74 13.24 -20.27
N SER A 151 13.22 14.28 -19.59
CA SER A 151 12.37 15.19 -18.84
C SER A 151 12.89 16.62 -19.01
N THR A 152 11.97 17.60 -19.00
CA THR A 152 12.32 19.03 -18.98
C THR A 152 12.85 19.50 -17.61
N HIS A 153 12.64 18.72 -16.55
CA HIS A 153 13.18 18.91 -15.20
C HIS A 153 13.92 17.65 -14.73
N PRO A 154 15.09 17.33 -15.31
CA PRO A 154 15.79 16.09 -15.03
C PRO A 154 16.22 15.97 -13.56
N ASN A 155 15.93 14.81 -12.97
CA ASN A 155 16.37 14.44 -11.63
C ASN A 155 17.75 13.74 -11.70
N PRO A 156 18.74 14.09 -10.85
CA PRO A 156 20.03 13.40 -10.79
C PRO A 156 19.96 11.88 -10.61
N SER A 157 18.89 11.35 -10.00
CA SER A 157 18.66 9.91 -9.85
C SER A 157 18.26 9.19 -11.14
N GLY A 158 17.92 9.93 -12.20
CA GLY A 158 17.35 9.37 -13.43
C GLY A 158 15.91 8.88 -13.29
N VAL A 159 15.24 9.17 -12.17
CA VAL A 159 13.84 8.80 -11.91
C VAL A 159 12.94 10.02 -12.11
N ALA A 160 11.86 9.84 -12.87
CA ALA A 160 10.76 10.81 -12.97
C ALA A 160 9.52 10.26 -12.26
N ARG A 161 8.73 11.13 -11.62
CA ARG A 161 7.49 10.76 -10.94
C ARG A 161 6.29 11.41 -11.64
N VAL A 162 5.23 10.62 -11.86
CA VAL A 162 3.90 11.15 -12.18
C VAL A 162 3.07 11.13 -10.91
N GLU A 163 2.14 12.07 -10.76
CA GLU A 163 1.36 12.25 -9.53
C GLU A 163 0.58 10.97 -9.15
N PRO A 164 0.31 10.75 -7.86
CA PRO A 164 -0.42 9.58 -7.41
C PRO A 164 -1.92 9.73 -7.66
N ILE A 165 -2.59 8.59 -7.87
CA ILE A 165 -4.02 8.52 -8.12
C ILE A 165 -4.78 8.72 -6.82
N PHE A 166 -5.78 9.62 -6.85
CA PHE A 166 -6.75 9.73 -5.77
C PHE A 166 -7.65 8.49 -5.72
N ILE A 167 -7.61 7.76 -4.60
CA ILE A 167 -8.37 6.53 -4.37
C ILE A 167 -9.72 6.87 -3.73
N GLY A 168 -9.73 7.73 -2.71
CA GLY A 168 -10.93 8.12 -1.98
C GLY A 168 -10.61 8.96 -0.74
N GLY A 169 -11.65 9.31 0.02
CA GLY A 169 -11.53 10.09 1.24
C GLY A 169 -12.12 9.40 2.47
N ILE A 170 -11.70 9.87 3.66
CA ILE A 170 -12.33 9.58 4.94
C ILE A 170 -13.12 10.82 5.33
N TYR A 171 -14.43 10.75 5.15
CA TYR A 171 -15.31 11.90 5.26
C TYR A 171 -15.84 12.08 6.70
N PRO A 172 -16.00 13.34 7.16
CA PRO A 172 -16.71 13.64 8.39
C PRO A 172 -18.21 13.34 8.28
N ASP A 173 -18.87 13.21 9.44
CA ASP A 173 -20.26 12.73 9.55
C ASP A 173 -21.31 13.69 8.93
N ASN A 174 -20.92 14.94 8.63
CA ASN A 174 -21.75 15.92 7.94
C ASN A 174 -21.81 15.72 6.41
N ASN A 175 -21.05 14.77 5.85
CA ASN A 175 -21.02 14.42 4.42
C ASN A 175 -20.73 15.61 3.48
N GLU A 176 -19.99 16.60 3.95
CA GLU A 176 -19.50 17.70 3.12
C GLU A 176 -18.11 17.37 2.60
N ASP A 177 -17.94 17.41 1.28
CA ASP A 177 -16.65 17.27 0.63
C ASP A 177 -16.19 18.64 0.10
N ARG A 178 -14.88 18.89 0.08
CA ARG A 178 -14.27 20.11 -0.43
C ARG A 178 -12.80 19.92 -0.82
N ILE A 179 -12.40 20.63 -1.87
CA ILE A 179 -10.99 20.88 -2.19
C ILE A 179 -10.73 22.34 -1.84
N VAL A 180 -10.08 22.57 -0.70
CA VAL A 180 -9.76 23.92 -0.24
C VAL A 180 -8.63 24.48 -1.08
N LEU A 181 -8.88 25.60 -1.74
CA LEU A 181 -7.94 26.32 -2.58
C LEU A 181 -7.63 27.69 -1.97
N THR A 182 -6.39 28.15 -2.13
CA THR A 182 -6.02 29.53 -1.79
C THR A 182 -6.50 30.49 -2.87
N ILE A 183 -6.59 31.79 -2.58
CA ILE A 183 -7.03 32.77 -3.57
C ILE A 183 -6.18 32.73 -4.86
N ASN A 184 -4.87 32.45 -4.74
CA ASN A 184 -3.94 32.38 -5.87
C ASN A 184 -4.12 31.12 -6.72
N ASP A 185 -4.81 30.10 -6.22
CA ASP A 185 -5.11 28.89 -6.97
C ASP A 185 -6.29 29.05 -7.92
N TYR A 186 -7.12 30.07 -7.70
CA TYR A 186 -8.30 30.35 -8.53
C TYR A 186 -7.91 31.11 -9.81
N PRO A 187 -8.28 30.60 -11.00
CA PRO A 187 -8.04 31.31 -12.24
C PRO A 187 -8.75 32.67 -12.26
N GLN A 188 -8.04 33.71 -12.71
CA GLN A 188 -8.60 35.07 -12.81
C GLN A 188 -9.91 35.13 -13.63
N PRO A 189 -10.06 34.42 -14.77
CA PRO A 189 -11.34 34.41 -15.50
C PRO A 189 -12.53 33.88 -14.69
N LEU A 190 -12.30 32.95 -13.75
CA LEU A 190 -13.35 32.45 -12.86
C LEU A 190 -13.80 33.52 -11.86
N ILE A 191 -12.83 34.24 -11.27
CA ILE A 191 -13.09 35.35 -10.36
C ILE A 191 -13.89 36.44 -11.10
N ASP A 192 -13.47 36.78 -12.31
CA ASP A 192 -14.15 37.78 -13.14
C ASP A 192 -15.57 37.33 -13.52
N ALA A 193 -15.76 36.05 -13.87
CA ALA A 193 -17.07 35.48 -14.17
C ALA A 193 -18.02 35.58 -12.96
N LEU A 194 -17.51 35.24 -11.78
CA LEU A 194 -18.25 35.26 -10.53
C LEU A 194 -18.65 36.69 -10.15
N VAL A 195 -17.70 37.62 -10.14
CA VAL A 195 -17.96 39.04 -9.79
C VAL A 195 -18.90 39.69 -10.83
N ALA A 196 -18.70 39.45 -12.13
CA ALA A 196 -19.55 40.02 -13.18
C ALA A 196 -21.03 39.56 -13.08
N THR A 197 -21.24 38.35 -12.53
CA THR A 197 -22.57 37.71 -12.47
C THR A 197 -23.26 37.90 -11.12
N GLU A 198 -22.56 37.63 -10.02
CA GLU A 198 -23.16 37.61 -8.68
C GLU A 198 -23.08 38.97 -7.99
N ASP A 199 -22.01 39.75 -8.19
CA ASP A 199 -21.83 41.04 -7.50
C ASP A 199 -20.87 42.00 -8.21
N ARG A 200 -21.38 42.73 -9.20
CA ARG A 200 -20.58 43.66 -10.04
C ARG A 200 -19.90 44.78 -9.25
N SER A 201 -20.37 45.09 -8.05
CA SER A 201 -19.85 46.14 -7.18
C SER A 201 -19.04 45.59 -6.01
N PHE A 202 -18.66 44.30 -6.04
CA PHE A 202 -18.08 43.59 -4.90
C PHE A 202 -16.95 44.36 -4.22
N TYR A 203 -16.01 44.90 -4.99
CA TYR A 203 -14.85 45.63 -4.45
C TYR A 203 -15.16 47.05 -3.94
N GLN A 204 -16.38 47.56 -4.14
CA GLN A 204 -16.75 48.95 -3.86
C GLN A 204 -17.62 49.12 -2.61
N HIS A 205 -18.36 48.09 -2.19
CA HIS A 205 -19.27 48.17 -1.04
C HIS A 205 -18.67 47.53 0.21
N HIS A 206 -19.24 47.84 1.38
CA HIS A 206 -18.89 47.26 2.69
C HIS A 206 -20.00 46.31 3.17
N GLY A 207 -20.02 45.08 2.66
CA GLY A 207 -20.94 44.01 3.04
C GLY A 207 -22.29 44.03 2.31
N VAL A 208 -22.88 45.22 2.12
CA VAL A 208 -24.19 45.41 1.49
C VAL A 208 -24.12 46.42 0.34
N SER A 209 -24.71 46.08 -0.81
CA SER A 209 -24.74 46.98 -1.97
C SER A 209 -26.06 47.77 -2.02
N ILE A 210 -26.01 49.06 -1.68
CA ILE A 210 -27.17 49.98 -1.76
C ILE A 210 -27.68 50.07 -3.21
N ARG A 211 -26.76 50.20 -4.18
CA ARG A 211 -27.09 50.19 -5.61
C ARG A 211 -27.71 48.86 -6.05
N GLY A 212 -27.23 47.74 -5.52
CA GLY A 212 -27.78 46.40 -5.79
C GLY A 212 -29.21 46.23 -5.27
N ILE A 213 -29.46 46.68 -4.04
CA ILE A 213 -30.81 46.67 -3.44
C ILE A 213 -31.76 47.55 -4.25
N GLY A 214 -31.37 48.80 -4.55
CA GLY A 214 -32.19 49.72 -5.34
C GLY A 214 -32.54 49.19 -6.73
N ARG A 215 -31.56 48.58 -7.42
CA ARG A 215 -31.78 47.93 -8.72
C ARG A 215 -32.76 46.77 -8.64
N ALA A 216 -32.62 45.91 -7.63
CA ALA A 216 -33.50 44.76 -7.43
C ALA A 216 -34.95 45.18 -7.12
N VAL A 217 -35.14 46.23 -6.30
CA VAL A 217 -36.46 46.80 -6.03
C VAL A 217 -37.08 47.36 -7.31
N TYR A 218 -36.32 48.15 -8.07
CA TYR A 218 -36.78 48.72 -9.34
C TYR A 218 -37.15 47.64 -10.38
N SER A 219 -36.30 46.62 -10.57
CA SER A 219 -36.58 45.57 -11.55
C SER A 219 -37.79 44.70 -11.18
N ASN A 220 -37.97 44.41 -9.88
CA ASN A 220 -39.10 43.64 -9.39
C ASN A 220 -40.42 44.42 -9.49
N PHE A 221 -40.37 45.75 -9.37
CA PHE A 221 -41.53 46.63 -9.52
C PHE A 221 -41.95 46.78 -10.99
N MET A 222 -40.99 46.85 -11.92
CA MET A 222 -41.22 46.98 -13.37
C MET A 222 -41.58 45.66 -14.09
N GLY A 223 -41.92 44.59 -13.36
CA GLY A 223 -42.29 43.30 -13.95
C GLY A 223 -41.16 42.54 -14.66
N GLY A 224 -39.90 42.95 -14.46
CA GLY A 224 -38.73 42.27 -15.02
C GLY A 224 -38.39 40.95 -14.29
N SER A 225 -37.53 40.14 -14.90
CA SER A 225 -36.98 38.93 -14.28
C SER A 225 -36.41 39.24 -12.88
N ARG A 226 -36.84 38.50 -11.84
CA ARG A 226 -36.36 38.67 -10.44
C ARG A 226 -34.82 38.71 -10.39
N GLN A 227 -34.25 39.89 -10.15
CA GLN A 227 -32.82 40.05 -9.94
C GLN A 227 -32.50 39.97 -8.44
N GLY A 228 -31.43 39.25 -8.09
CA GLY A 228 -30.95 39.15 -6.72
C GLY A 228 -30.22 40.43 -6.31
N GLY A 229 -30.64 41.07 -5.22
CA GLY A 229 -29.94 42.22 -4.63
C GLY A 229 -28.92 41.84 -3.55
N SER A 230 -28.57 40.56 -3.41
CA SER A 230 -27.65 40.09 -2.36
C SER A 230 -26.20 40.12 -2.84
N THR A 231 -25.29 40.57 -1.99
CA THR A 231 -23.83 40.60 -2.25
C THR A 231 -23.20 39.23 -2.06
N ILE A 232 -21.99 39.01 -2.59
CA ILE A 232 -21.21 37.77 -2.34
C ILE A 232 -21.04 37.53 -0.83
N THR A 233 -20.74 38.58 -0.07
CA THR A 233 -20.58 38.53 1.39
C THR A 233 -21.87 38.10 2.10
N GLN A 234 -23.02 38.62 1.69
CA GLN A 234 -24.31 38.17 2.23
C GLN A 234 -24.61 36.70 1.89
N GLN A 235 -24.22 36.25 0.69
CA GLN A 235 -24.38 34.85 0.30
C GLN A 235 -23.46 33.92 1.11
N LEU A 236 -22.22 34.35 1.39
CA LEU A 236 -21.31 33.63 2.28
C LEU A 236 -21.90 33.53 3.68
N ILE A 237 -22.37 34.63 4.28
CA ILE A 237 -22.99 34.61 5.61
C ILE A 237 -24.17 33.64 5.66
N LYS A 238 -25.05 33.69 4.65
CA LYS A 238 -26.20 32.81 4.53
C LYS A 238 -25.81 31.33 4.56
N ASN A 239 -24.80 30.94 3.78
CA ASN A 239 -24.41 29.54 3.66
C ASN A 239 -23.56 29.06 4.84
N PHE A 240 -22.74 29.95 5.40
CA PHE A 240 -21.72 29.58 6.38
C PHE A 240 -22.18 29.72 7.83
N TYR A 241 -23.11 30.63 8.15
CA TYR A 241 -23.51 30.91 9.54
C TYR A 241 -24.99 30.70 9.85
N LEU A 242 -25.87 30.79 8.86
CA LEU A 242 -27.31 30.91 9.09
C LEU A 242 -28.09 29.73 8.52
N ASN A 243 -29.26 29.49 9.12
CA ASN A 243 -30.19 28.45 8.72
C ASN A 243 -30.97 28.88 7.46
N SER A 244 -31.64 27.95 6.79
CA SER A 244 -32.34 28.17 5.51
C SER A 244 -33.69 28.91 5.60
N ASP A 245 -34.10 29.39 6.78
CA ASP A 245 -35.42 29.99 7.04
C ASP A 245 -35.67 31.32 6.31
N ARG A 246 -36.73 31.43 5.51
CA ARG A 246 -37.01 32.67 4.74
C ARG A 246 -37.71 33.76 5.55
N THR A 247 -37.02 34.36 6.53
CA THR A 247 -37.54 35.48 7.34
C THR A 247 -36.84 36.81 7.07
N ILE A 248 -37.57 37.93 7.21
CA ILE A 248 -36.99 39.29 7.12
C ILE A 248 -35.95 39.50 8.23
N LYS A 249 -36.21 38.96 9.43
CA LYS A 249 -35.25 38.99 10.55
C LYS A 249 -33.92 38.33 10.18
N ARG A 250 -33.95 37.15 9.57
CA ARG A 250 -32.72 36.50 9.05
C ARG A 250 -32.03 37.38 8.02
N LYS A 251 -32.77 38.00 7.11
CA LYS A 251 -32.18 38.88 6.08
C LYS A 251 -31.54 40.15 6.66
N ALA A 252 -32.09 40.71 7.73
CA ALA A 252 -31.47 41.80 8.49
C ALA A 252 -30.19 41.32 9.20
N ASN A 253 -30.22 40.15 9.84
CA ASN A 253 -29.04 39.55 10.46
C ASN A 253 -27.92 39.29 9.42
N GLU A 254 -28.26 38.77 8.23
CA GLU A 254 -27.30 38.60 7.12
C GLU A 254 -26.60 39.91 6.77
N ALA A 255 -27.35 41.02 6.68
CA ALA A 255 -26.80 42.32 6.34
C ALA A 255 -25.85 42.84 7.42
N VAL A 256 -26.23 42.72 8.70
CA VAL A 256 -25.38 43.12 9.84
C VAL A 256 -24.10 42.29 9.88
N MET A 257 -24.23 40.96 9.81
CA MET A 257 -23.07 40.07 9.83
C MET A 257 -22.16 40.26 8.61
N ALA A 258 -22.72 40.59 7.43
CA ALA A 258 -21.92 40.87 6.24
C ALA A 258 -21.09 42.16 6.39
N ILE A 259 -21.62 43.19 7.05
CA ILE A 259 -20.87 44.41 7.37
C ILE A 259 -19.75 44.08 8.35
N LEU A 260 -20.06 43.38 9.45
CA LEU A 260 -19.07 42.97 10.45
C LEU A 260 -17.95 42.13 9.82
N LEU A 261 -18.28 41.14 8.99
CA LEU A 261 -17.29 40.30 8.32
C LEU A 261 -16.32 41.13 7.46
N GLU A 262 -16.82 42.12 6.73
CA GLU A 262 -15.98 43.00 5.89
C GLU A 262 -15.20 44.07 6.66
N MET A 263 -15.53 44.32 7.92
CA MET A 263 -14.69 45.14 8.81
C MET A 263 -13.46 44.39 9.29
N HIS A 264 -13.54 43.05 9.39
CA HIS A 264 -12.46 42.20 9.91
C HIS A 264 -11.58 41.60 8.81
N TYR A 265 -12.16 41.25 7.66
CA TYR A 265 -11.47 40.49 6.62
C TYR A 265 -11.44 41.20 5.28
N THR A 266 -10.36 40.97 4.54
CA THR A 266 -10.17 41.53 3.20
C THR A 266 -11.15 40.92 2.19
N LYS A 267 -11.40 41.66 1.10
CA LYS A 267 -12.21 41.15 -0.03
C LYS A 267 -11.68 39.83 -0.59
N SER A 268 -10.37 39.66 -0.61
CA SER A 268 -9.71 38.44 -1.07
C SER A 268 -10.03 37.25 -0.16
N GLU A 269 -9.96 37.42 1.16
CA GLU A 269 -10.28 36.36 2.12
C GLU A 269 -11.76 35.97 2.07
N ILE A 270 -12.67 36.95 1.93
CA ILE A 270 -14.10 36.71 1.82
C ILE A 270 -14.43 35.99 0.51
N LEU A 271 -13.81 36.41 -0.59
CA LEU A 271 -13.99 35.76 -1.88
C LEU A 271 -13.45 34.32 -1.86
N GLN A 272 -12.27 34.10 -1.29
CA GLN A 272 -11.70 32.76 -1.10
C GLN A 272 -12.64 31.89 -0.26
N ALA A 273 -13.17 32.41 0.86
CA ALA A 273 -14.09 31.68 1.70
C ALA A 273 -15.37 31.32 0.95
N TYR A 274 -15.96 32.27 0.22
CA TYR A 274 -17.14 32.04 -0.62
C TYR A 274 -16.89 30.97 -1.68
N MET A 275 -15.76 31.04 -2.40
CA MET A 275 -15.43 30.12 -3.48
C MET A 275 -15.13 28.70 -3.00
N ASN A 276 -14.78 28.52 -1.73
CA ASN A 276 -14.61 27.21 -1.09
C ASN A 276 -15.90 26.69 -0.44
N GLU A 277 -16.87 27.57 -0.16
CA GLU A 277 -18.07 27.23 0.60
C GLU A 277 -19.33 27.04 -0.24
N ILE A 278 -19.46 27.75 -1.36
CA ILE A 278 -20.68 27.73 -2.17
C ILE A 278 -21.04 26.29 -2.62
N ASN A 279 -22.26 25.86 -2.32
CA ASN A 279 -22.79 24.60 -2.86
C ASN A 279 -23.04 24.74 -4.37
N LEU A 280 -22.39 23.87 -5.14
CA LEU A 280 -22.49 23.84 -6.60
C LEU A 280 -23.14 22.56 -7.12
N GLY A 281 -23.49 21.62 -6.25
CA GLY A 281 -24.08 20.34 -6.65
C GLY A 281 -24.27 19.37 -5.48
N GLN A 282 -24.75 18.17 -5.82
CA GLN A 282 -24.97 17.07 -4.89
C GLN A 282 -24.56 15.76 -5.57
N ASN A 283 -23.86 14.88 -4.85
CA ASN A 283 -23.55 13.52 -5.26
C ASN A 283 -24.04 12.52 -4.21
N GLY A 284 -25.16 11.85 -4.48
CA GLY A 284 -25.82 11.00 -3.48
C GLY A 284 -26.13 11.80 -2.22
N ASN A 285 -25.58 11.36 -1.08
CA ASN A 285 -25.75 12.03 0.21
C ASN A 285 -24.71 13.12 0.47
N HIS A 286 -23.78 13.38 -0.46
CA HIS A 286 -22.67 14.32 -0.26
C HIS A 286 -22.89 15.63 -1.02
N SER A 287 -22.62 16.75 -0.34
CA SER A 287 -22.67 18.09 -0.93
C SER A 287 -21.39 18.39 -1.72
N ILE A 288 -21.53 18.95 -2.92
CA ILE A 288 -20.39 19.41 -3.72
C ILE A 288 -20.15 20.89 -3.43
N ASN A 289 -19.29 21.17 -2.46
CA ASN A 289 -18.99 22.53 -2.02
C ASN A 289 -17.68 23.06 -2.61
N GLY A 290 -17.75 24.28 -3.12
CA GLY A 290 -16.63 25.02 -3.67
C GLY A 290 -16.25 24.64 -5.12
N PHE A 291 -15.63 25.60 -5.80
CA PHE A 291 -15.29 25.47 -7.23
C PHE A 291 -14.22 24.41 -7.50
N GLY A 292 -13.28 24.19 -6.58
CA GLY A 292 -12.23 23.18 -6.72
C GLY A 292 -12.80 21.77 -6.85
N LEU A 293 -13.69 21.40 -5.93
CA LEU A 293 -14.37 20.11 -5.95
C LEU A 293 -15.34 20.01 -7.14
N ALA A 294 -16.10 21.07 -7.41
CA ALA A 294 -17.06 21.09 -8.52
C ALA A 294 -16.39 20.90 -9.89
N SER A 295 -15.17 21.44 -10.07
CA SER A 295 -14.37 21.22 -11.27
C SER A 295 -14.07 19.73 -11.49
N GLN A 296 -13.60 19.05 -10.43
CA GLN A 296 -13.31 17.62 -10.52
C GLN A 296 -14.59 16.80 -10.70
N PHE A 297 -15.68 17.16 -10.02
CA PHE A 297 -16.95 16.46 -10.14
C PHE A 297 -17.57 16.59 -11.54
N TYR A 298 -17.71 17.81 -12.07
CA TYR A 298 -18.38 18.03 -13.34
C TYR A 298 -17.49 17.78 -14.56
N PHE A 299 -16.16 17.90 -14.44
CA PHE A 299 -15.26 17.84 -15.60
C PHE A 299 -14.10 16.85 -15.47
N ASN A 300 -13.93 16.17 -14.33
CA ASN A 300 -12.77 15.32 -14.05
C ASN A 300 -11.44 16.03 -14.30
N ARG A 301 -11.38 17.34 -13.98
CA ARG A 301 -10.20 18.18 -14.20
C ARG A 301 -9.97 19.12 -13.02
N PRO A 302 -8.72 19.41 -12.65
CA PRO A 302 -8.38 20.52 -11.77
C PRO A 302 -8.91 21.86 -12.28
N LEU A 303 -9.20 22.77 -11.36
CA LEU A 303 -9.84 24.06 -11.69
C LEU A 303 -9.01 24.92 -12.65
N LYS A 304 -7.68 24.85 -12.55
CA LYS A 304 -6.73 25.57 -13.42
C LYS A 304 -6.73 25.06 -14.88
N GLU A 305 -7.26 23.87 -15.13
CA GLU A 305 -7.36 23.27 -16.47
C GLU A 305 -8.71 23.51 -17.15
N LEU A 306 -9.66 24.16 -16.47
CA LEU A 306 -10.95 24.44 -17.06
C LEU A 306 -10.85 25.52 -18.13
N ARG A 307 -11.64 25.37 -19.18
CA ARG A 307 -11.87 26.43 -20.17
C ARG A 307 -12.84 27.48 -19.64
N LEU A 308 -12.87 28.63 -20.31
CA LEU A 308 -13.77 29.74 -20.00
C LEU A 308 -15.26 29.31 -19.94
N ASP A 309 -15.72 28.49 -20.89
CA ASP A 309 -17.10 27.98 -20.94
C ASP A 309 -17.46 27.10 -19.73
N GLN A 310 -16.48 26.32 -19.25
CA GLN A 310 -16.63 25.43 -18.09
C GLN A 310 -16.62 26.23 -16.78
N MET A 311 -15.74 27.22 -16.64
CA MET A 311 -15.74 28.14 -15.50
C MET A 311 -17.06 28.91 -15.41
N ALA A 312 -17.56 29.41 -16.54
CA ALA A 312 -18.84 30.11 -16.62
C ALA A 312 -20.02 29.19 -16.26
N MET A 313 -19.95 27.90 -16.60
CA MET A 313 -20.95 26.91 -16.17
C MET A 313 -20.97 26.78 -14.65
N LEU A 314 -19.81 26.59 -14.01
CA LEU A 314 -19.73 26.46 -12.54
C LEU A 314 -20.26 27.71 -11.83
N VAL A 315 -19.93 28.91 -12.32
CA VAL A 315 -20.47 30.16 -11.77
C VAL A 315 -21.99 30.22 -11.95
N GLY A 316 -22.50 29.72 -13.08
CA GLY A 316 -23.93 29.60 -13.33
C GLY A 316 -24.68 28.77 -12.29
N LEU A 317 -24.03 27.72 -11.74
CA LEU A 317 -24.59 26.84 -10.71
C LEU A 317 -24.78 27.53 -9.36
N ALA A 318 -23.98 28.53 -9.02
CA ALA A 318 -24.05 29.24 -7.73
C ALA A 318 -25.44 29.84 -7.46
N LYS A 319 -26.17 30.23 -8.51
CA LYS A 319 -27.55 30.73 -8.39
C LYS A 319 -28.55 29.66 -7.94
N GLY A 320 -28.31 28.39 -8.27
CA GLY A 320 -29.27 27.32 -8.07
C GLY A 320 -28.73 25.97 -8.56
N PRO A 321 -27.96 25.24 -7.75
CA PRO A 321 -27.25 24.02 -8.18
C PRO A 321 -28.21 22.92 -8.61
N THR A 322 -29.39 22.81 -7.99
CA THR A 322 -30.42 21.85 -8.40
C THR A 322 -31.11 22.22 -9.71
N GLN A 323 -31.45 23.51 -9.90
CA GLN A 323 -32.20 23.98 -11.07
C GLN A 323 -31.34 23.98 -12.34
N TYR A 324 -30.05 24.29 -12.19
CA TYR A 324 -29.10 24.38 -13.28
C TYR A 324 -28.17 23.17 -13.35
N ASN A 325 -28.52 22.05 -12.69
CA ASN A 325 -27.71 20.84 -12.72
C ASN A 325 -27.54 20.35 -14.18
N PRO A 326 -26.32 20.32 -14.73
CA PRO A 326 -26.10 20.02 -16.15
C PRO A 326 -26.32 18.55 -16.49
N LEU A 327 -26.27 17.64 -15.50
CA LEU A 327 -26.53 16.21 -15.68
C LEU A 327 -28.03 15.90 -15.77
N ARG A 328 -28.87 16.76 -15.17
CA ARG A 328 -30.33 16.58 -15.10
C ARG A 328 -31.10 17.54 -16.02
N TYR A 329 -30.62 18.76 -16.16
CA TYR A 329 -31.26 19.86 -16.89
C TYR A 329 -30.25 20.58 -17.81
N PRO A 330 -29.69 19.89 -18.83
CA PRO A 330 -28.63 20.43 -19.67
C PRO A 330 -29.02 21.73 -20.37
N ASP A 331 -30.25 21.86 -20.89
CA ASP A 331 -30.68 23.09 -21.58
C ASP A 331 -30.74 24.30 -20.64
N ALA A 332 -31.19 24.09 -19.41
CA ALA A 332 -31.23 25.15 -18.40
C ALA A 332 -29.82 25.57 -17.98
N ALA A 333 -28.92 24.60 -17.81
CA ALA A 333 -27.50 24.83 -17.51
C ALA A 333 -26.81 25.60 -18.64
N LEU A 334 -27.02 25.20 -19.89
CA LEU A 334 -26.47 25.83 -21.10
C LEU A 334 -26.90 27.30 -21.20
N LYS A 335 -28.20 27.56 -21.08
CA LYS A 335 -28.75 28.93 -21.07
C LYS A 335 -28.17 29.75 -19.93
N ARG A 336 -28.04 29.17 -18.73
CA ARG A 336 -27.49 29.87 -17.57
C ARG A 336 -26.01 30.19 -17.74
N ARG A 337 -25.21 29.27 -18.26
CA ARG A 337 -23.79 29.49 -18.58
C ARG A 337 -23.61 30.61 -19.60
N ASN A 338 -24.45 30.68 -20.63
CA ASN A 338 -24.37 31.75 -21.64
C ASN A 338 -24.74 33.13 -21.04
N VAL A 339 -25.61 33.19 -20.03
CA VAL A 339 -25.85 34.43 -19.27
C VAL A 339 -24.61 34.88 -18.51
N VAL A 340 -23.83 33.95 -17.94
CA VAL A 340 -22.55 34.28 -17.27
C VAL A 340 -21.55 34.85 -18.28
N LEU A 341 -21.38 34.18 -19.43
CA LEU A 341 -20.50 34.66 -20.50
C LEU A 341 -20.93 36.05 -21.00
N SER A 342 -22.23 36.29 -21.15
CA SER A 342 -22.75 37.60 -21.56
C SER A 342 -22.48 38.69 -20.53
N ASN A 343 -22.60 38.37 -19.23
CA ASN A 343 -22.23 39.31 -18.17
C ASN A 343 -20.75 39.68 -18.24
N MET A 344 -19.87 38.70 -18.46
CA MET A 344 -18.42 38.95 -18.60
C MET A 344 -18.13 39.88 -19.78
N LEU A 345 -18.76 39.65 -20.94
CA LEU A 345 -18.64 40.51 -22.12
C LEU A 345 -19.10 41.94 -21.84
N ILE A 346 -20.29 42.12 -21.24
CA ILE A 346 -20.85 43.45 -20.91
C ILE A 346 -19.94 44.21 -19.94
N THR A 347 -19.29 43.51 -19.02
CA THR A 347 -18.33 44.11 -18.07
C THR A 347 -16.92 44.27 -18.64
N GLY A 348 -16.69 43.95 -19.91
CA GLY A 348 -15.39 44.08 -20.59
C GLY A 348 -14.34 43.08 -20.11
N LYS A 349 -14.74 41.95 -19.51
CA LYS A 349 -13.83 40.93 -18.96
C LYS A 349 -13.36 39.91 -19.99
N ILE A 350 -14.08 39.79 -21.09
CA ILE A 350 -13.73 38.95 -22.24
C ILE A 350 -13.99 39.71 -23.53
N SER A 351 -13.29 39.36 -24.59
CA SER A 351 -13.53 39.91 -25.93
C SER A 351 -14.77 39.28 -26.59
N GLN A 352 -15.27 39.92 -27.64
CA GLN A 352 -16.36 39.35 -28.46
C GLN A 352 -15.96 38.00 -29.05
N GLN A 353 -14.71 37.85 -29.53
CA GLN A 353 -14.19 36.59 -30.05
C GLN A 353 -14.23 35.47 -28.99
N GLN A 354 -13.74 35.75 -27.78
CA GLN A 354 -13.77 34.77 -26.68
C GLN A 354 -15.20 34.37 -26.30
N TYR A 355 -16.14 35.32 -26.33
CA TYR A 355 -17.55 35.05 -26.08
C TYR A 355 -18.14 34.13 -27.16
N ASP A 356 -17.91 34.45 -28.44
CA ASP A 356 -18.42 33.68 -29.57
C ASP A 356 -17.87 32.25 -29.58
N GLU A 357 -16.58 32.08 -29.28
CA GLU A 357 -15.93 30.77 -29.13
C GLU A 357 -16.49 29.97 -27.95
N ALA A 358 -16.66 30.60 -26.78
CA ALA A 358 -17.11 29.93 -25.55
C ALA A 358 -18.59 29.52 -25.60
N VAL A 359 -19.45 30.32 -26.22
CA VAL A 359 -20.89 30.03 -26.32
C VAL A 359 -21.17 28.82 -27.22
N GLN A 360 -20.32 28.57 -28.23
CA GLN A 360 -20.42 27.43 -29.14
C GLN A 360 -19.99 26.10 -28.50
N GLN A 361 -19.25 26.13 -27.38
CA GLN A 361 -18.81 24.90 -26.73
C GLN A 361 -20.01 24.14 -26.13
N PRO A 362 -20.03 22.79 -26.21
CA PRO A 362 -20.99 21.99 -25.47
C PRO A 362 -20.65 22.00 -23.97
N LEU A 363 -21.62 21.64 -23.11
CA LEU A 363 -21.39 21.61 -21.65
C LEU A 363 -20.23 20.70 -21.23
N SER A 364 -19.93 19.65 -22.00
CA SER A 364 -18.75 18.78 -21.78
C SER A 364 -18.65 18.19 -20.37
N VAL A 365 -19.78 17.90 -19.72
CA VAL A 365 -19.81 17.36 -18.37
C VAL A 365 -19.52 15.86 -18.33
N SER A 366 -18.90 15.42 -17.25
CA SER A 366 -18.65 14.00 -16.96
C SER A 366 -19.89 13.35 -16.36
N TYR A 367 -20.36 12.28 -16.99
CA TYR A 367 -21.43 11.43 -16.46
C TYR A 367 -20.93 10.39 -15.45
N ASN A 368 -19.61 10.20 -15.37
CA ASN A 368 -18.94 9.29 -14.45
C ASN A 368 -17.89 10.08 -13.65
N PRO A 369 -18.33 10.90 -12.67
CA PRO A 369 -17.42 11.68 -11.84
C PRO A 369 -16.45 10.77 -11.10
N VAL A 370 -15.17 11.14 -11.10
CA VAL A 370 -14.11 10.43 -10.37
C VAL A 370 -14.24 10.63 -8.87
N ILE A 371 -14.57 11.86 -8.46
CA ILE A 371 -14.76 12.19 -7.06
C ILE A 371 -16.18 11.80 -6.58
N GLY A 372 -16.24 11.28 -5.36
CA GLY A 372 -17.46 10.83 -4.69
C GLY A 372 -17.90 9.41 -5.07
N LYS A 373 -17.22 8.76 -6.04
CA LYS A 373 -17.27 7.31 -6.22
C LYS A 373 -16.07 6.70 -5.49
N THR A 374 -16.32 5.72 -4.63
CA THR A 374 -15.22 4.97 -4.01
C THR A 374 -14.52 4.16 -5.09
N ARG A 375 -13.26 4.50 -5.41
CA ARG A 375 -12.41 3.67 -6.26
C ARG A 375 -11.79 2.59 -5.40
N PHE A 376 -11.69 1.38 -5.94
CA PHE A 376 -11.05 0.23 -5.29
C PHE A 376 -11.57 0.00 -3.85
N PRO A 377 -12.89 -0.23 -3.68
CA PRO A 377 -13.52 -0.25 -2.36
C PRO A 377 -12.95 -1.30 -1.40
N ASP A 378 -12.57 -2.48 -1.90
CA ASP A 378 -11.93 -3.51 -1.07
C ASP A 378 -10.59 -3.00 -0.48
N TYR A 379 -9.79 -2.25 -1.26
CA TYR A 379 -8.53 -1.67 -0.78
C TYR A 379 -8.76 -0.51 0.17
N LEU A 380 -9.69 0.39 -0.15
CA LEU A 380 -10.02 1.50 0.73
C LEU A 380 -10.58 1.02 2.08
N ASP A 381 -11.32 -0.09 2.12
CA ASP A 381 -11.76 -0.72 3.37
C ASP A 381 -10.56 -1.17 4.22
N VAL A 382 -9.55 -1.81 3.62
CA VAL A 382 -8.32 -2.19 4.34
C VAL A 382 -7.60 -0.95 4.89
N VAL A 383 -7.42 0.09 4.06
CA VAL A 383 -6.80 1.36 4.47
C VAL A 383 -7.54 1.98 5.66
N LYS A 384 -8.88 2.03 5.62
CA LYS A 384 -9.71 2.58 6.70
C LYS A 384 -9.54 1.79 8.00
N ARG A 385 -9.49 0.47 7.94
CA ARG A 385 -9.28 -0.40 9.10
C ARG A 385 -7.91 -0.20 9.72
N GLU A 386 -6.86 -0.09 8.90
CA GLU A 386 -5.49 0.18 9.36
C GLU A 386 -5.38 1.54 10.04
N LEU A 387 -5.96 2.58 9.43
CA LEU A 387 -5.99 3.93 10.00
C LEU A 387 -6.74 3.96 11.33
N THR A 388 -7.90 3.31 11.41
CA THR A 388 -8.71 3.27 12.66
C THR A 388 -7.99 2.55 13.80
N ARG A 389 -7.07 1.62 13.49
CA ARG A 389 -6.23 0.94 14.50
C ARG A 389 -5.09 1.81 15.01
N THR A 390 -4.64 2.77 14.21
CA THR A 390 -3.38 3.49 14.44
C THR A 390 -3.59 4.97 14.77
N TYR A 391 -4.73 5.55 14.39
CA TYR A 391 -5.03 6.99 14.48
C TYR A 391 -6.35 7.27 15.20
N ASP A 392 -6.42 8.44 15.83
CA ASP A 392 -7.69 8.97 16.37
C ASP A 392 -8.66 9.31 15.24
N ALA A 393 -9.92 8.93 15.42
CA ALA A 393 -10.95 9.13 14.42
C ALA A 393 -11.22 10.62 14.11
N ASN A 394 -10.96 11.53 15.05
CA ASN A 394 -11.16 12.97 14.85
C ASN A 394 -10.08 13.57 13.96
N ASP A 395 -8.83 13.12 14.08
CA ASP A 395 -7.72 13.63 13.28
C ASP A 395 -7.92 13.27 11.81
N LEU A 396 -8.31 12.02 11.55
CA LEU A 396 -8.63 11.51 10.21
C LEU A 396 -9.77 12.28 9.52
N LYS A 397 -10.69 12.87 10.29
CA LYS A 397 -11.87 13.57 9.75
C LYS A 397 -11.67 15.07 9.58
N ASN A 398 -10.74 15.69 10.32
CA ASN A 398 -10.71 17.15 10.50
C ASN A 398 -9.36 17.83 10.27
N GLU A 399 -8.31 17.09 9.88
CA GLU A 399 -6.97 17.64 9.68
C GLU A 399 -6.51 17.73 8.22
N GLY A 400 -7.35 17.32 7.27
CA GLY A 400 -7.00 17.38 5.85
C GLY A 400 -5.79 16.53 5.48
N LEU A 401 -5.55 15.45 6.24
CA LEU A 401 -4.41 14.56 6.05
C LEU A 401 -4.37 14.00 4.62
N ARG A 402 -3.16 13.89 4.07
CA ARG A 402 -2.89 13.23 2.80
C ARG A 402 -2.15 11.93 3.08
N ILE A 403 -2.81 10.83 2.74
CA ILE A 403 -2.38 9.47 3.07
C ILE A 403 -1.89 8.83 1.79
N PHE A 404 -0.59 8.58 1.70
CA PHE A 404 0.03 7.90 0.57
C PHE A 404 0.16 6.41 0.89
N THR A 405 -0.36 5.58 0.00
CA THR A 405 -0.42 4.12 0.18
C THR A 405 0.57 3.40 -0.73
N SER A 406 0.77 2.11 -0.49
CA SER A 406 1.50 1.19 -1.39
C SER A 406 0.69 0.74 -2.60
N PHE A 407 -0.54 1.25 -2.76
CA PHE A 407 -1.47 0.80 -3.80
C PHE A 407 -0.90 0.99 -5.21
N ASP A 408 -0.84 -0.10 -5.97
CA ASP A 408 -0.55 -0.08 -7.39
C ASP A 408 -1.81 -0.42 -8.21
N PRO A 409 -2.34 0.53 -9.00
CA PRO A 409 -3.54 0.31 -9.81
C PRO A 409 -3.36 -0.75 -10.91
N ASN A 410 -2.15 -0.94 -11.44
CA ASN A 410 -1.88 -1.95 -12.46
C ASN A 410 -1.87 -3.34 -11.82
N VAL A 411 -1.22 -3.50 -10.66
CA VAL A 411 -1.26 -4.77 -9.90
C VAL A 411 -2.70 -5.08 -9.46
N GLN A 412 -3.46 -4.09 -9.00
CA GLN A 412 -4.88 -4.26 -8.66
C GLN A 412 -5.74 -4.65 -9.88
N LYS A 413 -5.50 -4.05 -11.06
CA LYS A 413 -6.20 -4.39 -12.31
C LYS A 413 -5.94 -5.85 -12.69
N THR A 414 -4.68 -6.28 -12.67
CA THR A 414 -4.31 -7.67 -13.01
C THR A 414 -4.89 -8.67 -12.01
N ALA A 415 -4.89 -8.37 -10.71
CA ALA A 415 -5.54 -9.19 -9.67
C ALA A 415 -7.05 -9.30 -9.89
N THR A 416 -7.73 -8.17 -10.15
CA THR A 416 -9.18 -8.13 -10.41
C THR A 416 -9.54 -8.93 -11.65
N ASN A 417 -8.76 -8.77 -12.72
CA ASN A 417 -8.95 -9.53 -13.96
C ASN A 417 -8.75 -11.04 -13.76
N ALA A 418 -7.72 -11.45 -13.03
CA ALA A 418 -7.48 -12.86 -12.71
C ALA A 418 -8.67 -13.47 -11.96
N VAL A 419 -9.19 -12.76 -10.95
CA VAL A 419 -10.38 -13.20 -10.19
C VAL A 419 -11.62 -13.32 -11.10
N ILE A 420 -11.95 -12.27 -11.86
CA ILE A 420 -13.15 -12.23 -12.70
C ILE A 420 -13.09 -13.32 -13.78
N GLN A 421 -11.96 -13.45 -14.48
CA GLN A 421 -11.79 -14.43 -15.55
C GLN A 421 -11.89 -15.85 -15.01
N SER A 422 -11.21 -16.16 -13.90
CA SER A 422 -11.25 -17.48 -13.27
C SER A 422 -12.64 -17.82 -12.74
N ILE A 423 -13.34 -16.89 -12.06
CA ILE A 423 -14.73 -17.12 -11.62
C ILE A 423 -15.64 -17.42 -12.82
N ASN A 424 -15.53 -16.65 -13.91
CA ASN A 424 -16.35 -16.87 -15.10
C ASN A 424 -16.06 -18.22 -15.76
N GLN A 425 -14.81 -18.65 -15.81
CA GLN A 425 -14.43 -19.96 -16.33
C GLN A 425 -14.98 -21.10 -15.44
N LEU A 426 -14.82 -20.99 -14.13
CA LEU A 426 -15.32 -21.98 -13.17
C LEU A 426 -16.84 -22.09 -13.21
N LYS A 427 -17.55 -20.95 -13.28
CA LYS A 427 -19.01 -20.92 -13.45
C LYS A 427 -19.49 -21.66 -14.69
N LYS A 428 -18.76 -21.58 -15.81
CA LYS A 428 -19.10 -22.32 -17.03
C LYS A 428 -18.95 -23.83 -16.87
N SER A 429 -18.03 -24.28 -16.03
CA SER A 429 -17.80 -25.72 -15.82
C SER A 429 -18.93 -26.42 -15.06
N ASN A 430 -19.57 -25.72 -14.11
CA ASN A 430 -20.73 -26.22 -13.37
C ASN A 430 -21.69 -25.07 -13.01
N PRO A 431 -22.52 -24.60 -13.95
CA PRO A 431 -23.34 -23.41 -13.75
C PRO A 431 -24.31 -23.53 -12.58
N LYS A 432 -24.94 -24.70 -12.39
CA LYS A 432 -25.95 -24.91 -11.34
C LYS A 432 -25.39 -24.74 -9.94
N GLN A 433 -24.22 -25.33 -9.67
CA GLN A 433 -23.60 -25.30 -8.34
C GLN A 433 -22.81 -24.01 -8.10
N LEU A 434 -22.18 -23.47 -9.14
CA LEU A 434 -21.21 -22.38 -9.02
C LEU A 434 -21.77 -21.00 -9.36
N THR A 435 -23.07 -20.85 -9.63
CA THR A 435 -23.70 -19.56 -10.00
C THR A 435 -23.27 -18.40 -9.08
N ASN A 436 -23.22 -18.66 -7.77
CA ASN A 436 -22.89 -17.67 -6.74
C ASN A 436 -21.45 -17.76 -6.22
N LEU A 437 -20.56 -18.46 -6.93
CA LEU A 437 -19.16 -18.62 -6.57
C LEU A 437 -18.50 -17.25 -6.33
N GLN A 438 -17.77 -17.18 -5.21
CA GLN A 438 -16.97 -16.04 -4.78
C GLN A 438 -15.51 -16.41 -4.74
N ALA A 439 -14.66 -15.39 -4.71
CA ALA A 439 -13.24 -15.54 -4.47
C ALA A 439 -12.70 -14.32 -3.75
N ALA A 440 -11.52 -14.48 -3.16
CA ALA A 440 -10.70 -13.40 -2.66
C ALA A 440 -9.25 -13.63 -3.08
N LEU A 441 -8.56 -12.55 -3.43
CA LEU A 441 -7.14 -12.56 -3.75
C LEU A 441 -6.48 -11.42 -2.98
N VAL A 442 -5.47 -11.74 -2.19
CA VAL A 442 -4.63 -10.74 -1.52
C VAL A 442 -3.18 -10.94 -1.91
N SER A 443 -2.44 -9.86 -2.06
CA SER A 443 -1.04 -9.90 -2.47
C SER A 443 -0.24 -8.79 -1.79
N ALA A 444 0.96 -9.12 -1.33
CA ALA A 444 1.89 -8.18 -0.72
C ALA A 444 3.33 -8.40 -1.21
N ASN A 445 4.19 -7.40 -1.01
CA ASN A 445 5.62 -7.58 -1.08
C ASN A 445 6.10 -8.26 0.21
N PRO A 446 6.72 -9.46 0.15
CA PRO A 446 7.09 -10.20 1.35
C PRO A 446 8.15 -9.48 2.20
N ASN A 447 9.05 -8.72 1.58
CA ASN A 447 10.20 -8.09 2.25
C ASN A 447 9.88 -6.74 2.88
N THR A 448 8.72 -6.16 2.57
CA THR A 448 8.28 -4.88 3.14
C THR A 448 6.96 -5.00 3.88
N GLY A 449 6.13 -6.01 3.59
CA GLY A 449 4.76 -6.11 4.11
C GLY A 449 3.76 -5.22 3.37
N GLU A 450 4.20 -4.45 2.37
CA GLU A 450 3.32 -3.57 1.61
C GLU A 450 2.28 -4.35 0.82
N LEU A 451 1.00 -4.06 1.07
CA LEU A 451 -0.12 -4.65 0.36
C LEU A 451 -0.19 -4.07 -1.06
N LEU A 452 0.00 -4.93 -2.04
CA LEU A 452 0.04 -4.57 -3.46
C LEU A 452 -1.35 -4.61 -4.10
N ALA A 453 -2.15 -5.62 -3.75
CA ALA A 453 -3.51 -5.78 -4.26
C ALA A 453 -4.42 -6.52 -3.28
N VAL A 454 -5.70 -6.19 -3.31
CA VAL A 454 -6.76 -6.86 -2.56
C VAL A 454 -8.04 -6.90 -3.37
N VAL A 455 -8.58 -8.10 -3.55
CA VAL A 455 -9.88 -8.36 -4.16
C VAL A 455 -10.67 -9.18 -3.15
N GLY A 456 -11.72 -8.58 -2.60
CA GLY A 456 -12.66 -9.22 -1.66
C GLY A 456 -14.08 -9.32 -2.22
N SER A 457 -14.33 -8.67 -3.35
CA SER A 457 -15.63 -8.59 -4.01
C SER A 457 -15.47 -8.96 -5.49
N SER A 458 -16.18 -10.01 -5.92
CA SER A 458 -16.24 -10.41 -7.35
C SER A 458 -17.18 -9.53 -8.20
N ARG A 459 -17.87 -8.58 -7.55
CA ARG A 459 -18.86 -7.64 -8.08
C ARG A 459 -18.77 -6.32 -7.29
N ASP A 460 -19.85 -5.53 -7.32
CA ASP A 460 -19.98 -4.33 -6.49
C ASP A 460 -19.77 -4.65 -5.00
N PHE A 461 -19.05 -3.76 -4.33
CA PHE A 461 -18.76 -3.87 -2.91
C PHE A 461 -20.04 -3.65 -2.09
N THR A 462 -20.40 -4.63 -1.27
CA THR A 462 -21.61 -4.61 -0.44
C THR A 462 -21.32 -4.25 1.03
N GLY A 463 -20.10 -3.87 1.36
CA GLY A 463 -19.65 -3.69 2.75
C GLY A 463 -19.05 -4.95 3.39
N PHE A 464 -19.05 -6.09 2.70
CA PHE A 464 -18.43 -7.34 3.17
C PHE A 464 -17.20 -7.67 2.35
N ASN A 465 -16.02 -7.45 2.94
CA ASN A 465 -14.73 -7.63 2.26
C ASN A 465 -14.20 -9.04 2.52
N ARG A 466 -14.37 -9.97 1.58
CA ARG A 466 -13.98 -11.38 1.80
C ARG A 466 -12.48 -11.58 2.02
N ALA A 467 -11.65 -10.62 1.63
CA ALA A 467 -10.21 -10.66 1.91
C ALA A 467 -9.91 -10.59 3.42
N VAL A 468 -10.79 -9.97 4.22
CA VAL A 468 -10.58 -9.69 5.64
C VAL A 468 -11.70 -10.27 6.52
N ASP A 469 -12.96 -10.16 6.09
CA ASP A 469 -14.13 -10.53 6.89
C ASP A 469 -14.51 -12.01 6.76
N ALA A 470 -14.20 -12.66 5.63
CA ALA A 470 -14.56 -14.04 5.40
C ALA A 470 -13.58 -14.99 6.11
N LYS A 471 -13.86 -15.28 7.38
CA LYS A 471 -13.14 -16.30 8.15
C LYS A 471 -13.61 -17.69 7.74
N ARG A 472 -12.73 -18.46 7.11
CA ARG A 472 -13.04 -19.77 6.50
C ARG A 472 -12.03 -20.81 6.93
N GLN A 473 -12.43 -22.08 6.89
CA GLN A 473 -11.50 -23.18 7.13
C GLN A 473 -10.37 -23.12 6.11
N VAL A 474 -9.12 -23.11 6.57
CA VAL A 474 -7.94 -22.97 5.71
C VAL A 474 -7.39 -24.30 5.21
N GLY A 475 -7.84 -25.40 5.81
CA GLY A 475 -7.47 -26.75 5.39
C GLY A 475 -5.95 -26.99 5.40
N SER A 476 -5.47 -27.67 4.36
CA SER A 476 -4.05 -28.06 4.24
C SER A 476 -3.03 -26.91 4.14
N LEU A 477 -3.44 -25.64 4.14
CA LEU A 477 -2.52 -24.51 4.17
C LEU A 477 -1.66 -24.45 5.44
N LEU A 478 -2.08 -25.06 6.55
CA LEU A 478 -1.29 -25.03 7.80
C LEU A 478 -0.25 -26.15 7.91
N LYS A 479 -0.25 -27.11 7.00
CA LYS A 479 0.71 -28.22 7.03
C LYS A 479 2.18 -27.77 7.03
N PRO A 480 2.60 -26.76 6.24
CA PRO A 480 3.97 -26.25 6.32
C PRO A 480 4.39 -25.87 7.75
N ILE A 481 3.47 -25.37 8.58
CA ILE A 481 3.75 -24.97 9.97
C ILE A 481 4.00 -26.19 10.86
N ILE A 482 3.38 -27.34 10.56
CA ILE A 482 3.67 -28.61 11.25
C ILE A 482 5.12 -29.02 11.01
N TYR A 483 5.54 -29.06 9.75
CA TYR A 483 6.90 -29.44 9.38
C TYR A 483 7.93 -28.40 9.84
N LEU A 484 7.59 -27.13 9.79
CA LEU A 484 8.41 -26.06 10.38
C LEU A 484 8.67 -26.31 11.87
N THR A 485 7.62 -26.63 12.63
CA THR A 485 7.74 -26.95 14.06
C THR A 485 8.62 -28.19 14.28
N ALA A 486 8.49 -29.19 13.40
CA ALA A 486 9.30 -30.41 13.45
C ALA A 486 10.79 -30.14 13.20
N PHE A 487 11.11 -29.27 12.23
CA PHE A 487 12.48 -28.85 11.93
C PHE A 487 13.05 -27.97 13.05
N GLU A 488 12.28 -27.03 13.61
CA GLU A 488 12.74 -26.17 14.71
C GLU A 488 13.04 -26.96 15.99
N GLN A 489 12.39 -28.11 16.19
CA GLN A 489 12.67 -29.03 17.31
C GLN A 489 13.82 -30.02 17.03
N GLY A 490 14.41 -30.03 15.83
CA GLY A 490 15.45 -31.00 15.44
C GLY A 490 14.97 -32.45 15.34
N ARG A 491 13.65 -32.71 15.42
CA ARG A 491 13.08 -34.08 15.44
C ARG A 491 13.06 -34.73 14.05
N TYR A 492 13.06 -33.91 13.01
CA TYR A 492 12.98 -34.34 11.62
C TYR A 492 13.95 -33.50 10.76
N ASN A 493 14.34 -34.06 9.62
CA ASN A 493 15.03 -33.39 8.53
C ASN A 493 14.38 -33.75 7.19
N LEU A 494 14.88 -33.18 6.08
CA LEU A 494 14.28 -33.36 4.76
C LEU A 494 14.35 -34.80 4.22
N SER A 495 15.26 -35.64 4.72
CA SER A 495 15.39 -37.05 4.32
C SER A 495 14.71 -38.02 5.30
N SER A 496 14.02 -37.51 6.32
CA SER A 496 13.27 -38.34 7.25
C SER A 496 12.08 -39.02 6.58
N SER A 497 11.63 -40.15 7.15
CA SER A 497 10.36 -40.78 6.79
C SER A 497 9.24 -40.44 7.75
N VAL A 498 8.02 -40.56 7.26
CA VAL A 498 6.78 -40.37 8.02
C VAL A 498 5.81 -41.49 7.67
N ASP A 499 5.04 -41.92 8.67
CA ASP A 499 4.03 -42.97 8.52
C ASP A 499 2.70 -42.38 8.02
N ASP A 500 2.27 -42.80 6.84
CA ASP A 500 0.99 -42.46 6.22
C ASP A 500 -0.02 -43.62 6.27
N SER A 501 0.16 -44.58 7.19
CA SER A 501 -0.86 -45.59 7.52
C SER A 501 -2.05 -45.00 8.28
N PRO A 502 -3.22 -45.66 8.28
CA PRO A 502 -4.41 -45.20 9.00
C PRO A 502 -4.15 -44.87 10.47
N ILE A 503 -4.67 -43.74 10.93
CA ILE A 503 -4.54 -43.26 12.31
C ILE A 503 -5.93 -43.05 12.92
N VAL A 504 -6.10 -43.46 14.17
CA VAL A 504 -7.30 -43.23 14.96
C VAL A 504 -6.90 -42.60 16.30
N LEU A 505 -7.43 -41.41 16.58
CA LEU A 505 -7.16 -40.67 17.81
C LEU A 505 -8.40 -40.67 18.70
N LYS A 506 -8.23 -40.95 20.00
CA LYS A 506 -9.28 -40.80 21.00
C LYS A 506 -9.34 -39.34 21.46
N MET A 507 -10.51 -38.73 21.35
CA MET A 507 -10.77 -37.34 21.75
C MET A 507 -11.19 -37.26 23.22
N THR A 508 -11.12 -36.06 23.80
CA THR A 508 -11.47 -35.81 25.21
C THR A 508 -12.93 -36.08 25.55
N ASP A 509 -13.83 -36.04 24.56
CA ASP A 509 -15.26 -36.37 24.70
C ASP A 509 -15.55 -37.88 24.54
N GLY A 510 -14.51 -38.71 24.45
CA GLY A 510 -14.62 -40.16 24.27
C GLY A 510 -14.86 -40.62 22.82
N LYS A 511 -15.09 -39.69 21.87
CA LYS A 511 -15.24 -40.05 20.46
C LYS A 511 -13.88 -40.32 19.81
N THR A 512 -13.89 -41.06 18.71
CA THR A 512 -12.69 -41.30 17.91
C THR A 512 -12.69 -40.44 16.65
N TRP A 513 -11.54 -39.86 16.33
CA TRP A 513 -11.30 -39.16 15.08
C TRP A 513 -10.31 -39.93 14.21
N ALA A 514 -10.72 -40.25 12.98
CA ALA A 514 -9.94 -41.05 12.04
C ALA A 514 -9.81 -40.30 10.70
N PRO A 515 -8.78 -39.44 10.52
CA PRO A 515 -8.59 -38.71 9.28
C PRO A 515 -8.13 -39.62 8.14
N SER A 516 -8.57 -39.31 6.92
CA SER A 516 -8.17 -40.00 5.69
C SER A 516 -7.45 -39.06 4.73
N ASN A 517 -6.65 -39.62 3.82
CA ASN A 517 -6.06 -38.84 2.74
C ASN A 517 -7.09 -38.42 1.70
N TYR A 518 -6.81 -37.29 1.07
CA TYR A 518 -7.54 -36.83 -0.10
C TYR A 518 -7.37 -37.82 -1.26
N GLY A 519 -8.47 -38.22 -1.91
CA GLY A 519 -8.46 -39.26 -2.96
C GLY A 519 -8.49 -40.70 -2.45
N GLY A 520 -8.43 -40.91 -1.12
CA GLY A 520 -8.38 -42.23 -0.49
C GLY A 520 -6.98 -42.84 -0.46
N GLY A 521 -6.85 -43.99 0.21
CA GLY A 521 -5.60 -44.73 0.31
C GLY A 521 -4.64 -44.25 1.41
N SER A 522 -3.73 -45.15 1.77
CA SER A 522 -2.62 -44.93 2.69
C SER A 522 -1.34 -45.35 1.98
N HIS A 523 -0.24 -44.61 2.18
CA HIS A 523 0.99 -44.82 1.42
C HIS A 523 2.08 -45.53 2.23
N GLY A 524 1.77 -45.97 3.46
CA GLY A 524 2.73 -46.58 4.36
C GLY A 524 3.82 -45.58 4.76
N ILE A 525 5.06 -46.06 4.91
CA ILE A 525 6.19 -45.21 5.26
C ILE A 525 6.70 -44.51 4.00
N ILE A 526 6.69 -43.19 4.00
CA ILE A 526 7.06 -42.34 2.86
C ILE A 526 8.06 -41.25 3.26
N PRO A 527 8.82 -40.67 2.32
CA PRO A 527 9.63 -39.49 2.60
C PRO A 527 8.79 -38.31 3.09
N LEU A 528 9.32 -37.55 4.07
CA LEU A 528 8.68 -36.36 4.63
C LEU A 528 8.39 -35.30 3.56
N THR A 529 9.34 -35.08 2.64
CA THR A 529 9.19 -34.16 1.51
C THR A 529 8.03 -34.57 0.59
N SER A 530 7.88 -35.87 0.32
CA SER A 530 6.75 -36.42 -0.43
C SER A 530 5.42 -36.24 0.31
N ALA A 531 5.40 -36.38 1.64
CA ALA A 531 4.22 -36.18 2.45
C ALA A 531 3.69 -34.74 2.40
N LEU A 532 4.58 -33.74 2.47
CA LEU A 532 4.19 -32.34 2.30
C LEU A 532 3.84 -32.00 0.84
N ALA A 533 4.63 -32.47 -0.12
CA ALA A 533 4.42 -32.20 -1.56
C ALA A 533 3.06 -32.69 -2.04
N ASN A 534 2.69 -33.93 -1.68
CA ASN A 534 1.40 -34.53 -2.00
C ASN A 534 0.31 -34.21 -0.97
N SER A 535 0.66 -33.50 0.10
CA SER A 535 -0.28 -33.01 1.11
C SER A 535 -1.08 -34.14 1.79
N TYR A 536 -0.43 -35.24 2.16
CA TYR A 536 -1.11 -36.34 2.84
C TYR A 536 -1.52 -35.97 4.27
N ASN A 537 -2.73 -36.35 4.66
CA ASN A 537 -3.37 -35.98 5.92
C ASN A 537 -2.87 -36.87 7.06
N GLN A 538 -2.74 -38.18 6.84
CA GLN A 538 -2.39 -39.13 7.89
C GLN A 538 -0.96 -38.87 8.39
N ALA A 539 0.00 -38.76 7.47
CA ALA A 539 1.37 -38.34 7.80
C ALA A 539 1.44 -36.99 8.53
N ALA A 540 0.73 -35.95 8.04
CA ALA A 540 0.75 -34.63 8.67
C ALA A 540 0.18 -34.64 10.09
N VAL A 541 -0.88 -35.42 10.34
CA VAL A 541 -1.44 -35.56 11.70
C VAL A 541 -0.45 -36.26 12.62
N ARG A 542 0.24 -37.32 12.16
CA ARG A 542 1.26 -37.99 12.99
C ARG A 542 2.37 -37.04 13.40
N VAL A 543 3.00 -36.37 12.43
CA VAL A 543 4.05 -35.37 12.71
C VAL A 543 3.52 -34.27 13.64
N GLY A 544 2.31 -33.77 13.38
CA GLY A 544 1.66 -32.75 14.21
C GLY A 544 1.39 -33.17 15.64
N MET A 545 0.99 -34.43 15.86
CA MET A 545 0.80 -34.98 17.20
C MET A 545 2.13 -35.15 17.94
N GLU A 546 3.20 -35.51 17.23
CA GLU A 546 4.51 -35.69 17.84
C GLU A 546 5.19 -34.36 18.23
N VAL A 547 5.07 -33.31 17.40
CA VAL A 547 5.60 -31.98 17.75
C VAL A 547 4.77 -31.25 18.81
N GLY A 548 3.52 -31.69 19.00
CA GLY A 548 2.57 -31.14 19.96
C GLY A 548 1.73 -29.99 19.40
N ILE A 549 0.40 -30.09 19.55
CA ILE A 549 -0.55 -29.06 19.11
C ILE A 549 -0.27 -27.69 19.74
N PRO A 550 0.07 -27.54 21.05
CA PRO A 550 0.39 -26.24 21.62
C PRO A 550 1.60 -25.55 20.96
N ASN A 551 2.63 -26.32 20.60
CA ASN A 551 3.81 -25.78 19.91
C ASN A 551 3.45 -25.29 18.50
N PHE A 552 2.67 -26.10 17.77
CA PHE A 552 2.12 -25.70 16.48
C PHE A 552 1.27 -24.43 16.55
N LEU A 553 0.39 -24.30 17.56
CA LEU A 553 -0.41 -23.09 17.77
C LEU A 553 0.46 -21.88 18.12
N ASN A 554 1.49 -22.06 18.95
CA ASN A 554 2.43 -21.00 19.29
C ASN A 554 3.15 -20.43 18.06
N GLN A 555 3.46 -21.27 17.05
CA GLN A 555 4.01 -20.78 15.78
C GLN A 555 3.04 -19.84 15.06
N LEU A 556 1.75 -20.19 15.01
CA LEU A 556 0.74 -19.33 14.38
C LEU A 556 0.59 -17.98 15.10
N TYR A 557 0.67 -17.99 16.43
CA TYR A 557 0.67 -16.76 17.23
C TYR A 557 1.92 -15.89 16.96
N ARG A 558 3.12 -16.49 16.94
CA ARG A 558 4.38 -15.81 16.59
C ARG A 558 4.33 -15.20 15.18
N MET A 559 3.64 -15.86 14.24
CA MET A 559 3.45 -15.38 12.86
C MET A 559 2.41 -14.26 12.74
N GLY A 560 1.67 -13.92 13.79
CA GLY A 560 0.80 -12.76 13.84
C GLY A 560 -0.70 -13.05 13.89
N ILE A 561 -1.12 -14.31 14.04
CA ILE A 561 -2.51 -14.62 14.36
C ILE A 561 -2.80 -14.10 15.77
N SER A 562 -3.86 -13.31 15.91
CA SER A 562 -4.28 -12.74 17.21
C SER A 562 -5.57 -13.34 17.75
N SER A 563 -6.34 -14.01 16.89
CA SER A 563 -7.58 -14.67 17.28
C SER A 563 -7.31 -15.96 18.08
N PRO A 564 -8.17 -16.31 19.05
CA PRO A 564 -8.04 -17.57 19.76
C PRO A 564 -8.22 -18.75 18.80
N LEU A 565 -7.32 -19.73 18.89
CA LEU A 565 -7.30 -20.92 18.04
C LEU A 565 -7.70 -22.16 18.87
N PRO A 566 -8.52 -23.07 18.31
CA PRO A 566 -8.92 -24.28 19.01
C PRO A 566 -7.75 -25.26 19.17
N ASN A 567 -7.59 -25.80 20.37
CA ASN A 567 -6.55 -26.78 20.71
C ASN A 567 -7.07 -28.22 20.58
N TYR A 568 -7.37 -28.64 19.35
CA TYR A 568 -7.81 -30.01 19.02
C TYR A 568 -7.00 -30.58 17.84
N PRO A 569 -6.86 -31.90 17.71
CA PRO A 569 -6.09 -32.51 16.60
C PRO A 569 -6.51 -32.09 15.19
N SER A 570 -7.80 -31.81 14.97
CA SER A 570 -8.33 -31.35 13.68
C SER A 570 -7.76 -30.00 13.23
N THR A 571 -7.26 -29.18 14.15
CA THR A 571 -6.58 -27.92 13.86
C THR A 571 -5.32 -28.14 13.00
N LEU A 572 -4.63 -29.27 13.15
CA LEU A 572 -3.47 -29.64 12.31
C LEU A 572 -3.85 -29.77 10.82
N LEU A 573 -5.10 -30.15 10.53
CA LEU A 573 -5.62 -30.21 9.16
C LEU A 573 -6.35 -28.94 8.74
N GLY A 574 -6.21 -27.85 9.49
CA GLY A 574 -6.75 -26.53 9.17
C GLY A 574 -8.25 -26.38 9.43
N ALA A 575 -8.80 -27.10 10.41
CA ALA A 575 -10.14 -26.86 10.95
C ALA A 575 -10.21 -25.58 11.80
N VAL A 576 -9.64 -24.48 11.29
CA VAL A 576 -9.60 -23.15 11.91
C VAL A 576 -10.07 -22.11 10.92
N ASN A 577 -10.86 -21.16 11.40
CA ASN A 577 -11.43 -20.11 10.56
C ASN A 577 -10.52 -18.88 10.55
N LEU A 578 -9.80 -18.67 9.45
CA LEU A 578 -8.92 -17.52 9.23
C LEU A 578 -9.32 -16.81 7.92
N SER A 579 -9.00 -15.53 7.82
CA SER A 579 -9.21 -14.75 6.60
C SER A 579 -8.06 -14.93 5.60
N PRO A 580 -8.26 -14.61 4.31
CA PRO A 580 -7.17 -14.51 3.34
C PRO A 580 -6.04 -13.58 3.80
N MET A 581 -6.35 -12.47 4.48
CA MET A 581 -5.36 -11.54 5.03
C MET A 581 -4.54 -12.17 6.18
N ASP A 582 -5.16 -12.96 7.06
CA ASP A 582 -4.44 -13.69 8.10
C ASP A 582 -3.44 -14.68 7.49
N MET A 583 -3.88 -15.42 6.47
CA MET A 583 -3.02 -16.37 5.75
C MET A 583 -1.92 -15.68 4.96
N LEU A 584 -2.16 -14.48 4.42
CA LEU A 584 -1.12 -13.67 3.77
C LEU A 584 0.00 -13.33 4.74
N GLY A 585 -0.34 -12.93 5.98
CA GLY A 585 0.64 -12.67 7.03
C GLY A 585 1.48 -13.90 7.38
N ILE A 586 0.86 -15.08 7.50
CA ILE A 586 1.59 -16.34 7.75
C ILE A 586 2.58 -16.64 6.62
N TYR A 587 2.13 -16.57 5.36
CA TYR A 587 2.97 -16.90 4.22
C TYR A 587 4.04 -15.84 3.92
N GLN A 588 3.82 -14.58 4.32
CA GLN A 588 4.84 -13.53 4.29
C GLN A 588 6.05 -13.93 5.14
N VAL A 589 5.82 -14.44 6.36
CA VAL A 589 6.90 -14.89 7.26
C VAL A 589 7.68 -16.05 6.63
N LEU A 590 7.01 -16.98 5.97
CA LEU A 590 7.69 -18.08 5.27
C LEU A 590 8.51 -17.59 4.06
N ALA A 591 7.97 -16.63 3.32
CA ALA A 591 8.61 -16.07 2.13
C ALA A 591 9.92 -15.31 2.42
N THR A 592 10.11 -14.87 3.66
CA THR A 592 11.28 -14.08 4.10
C THR A 592 12.22 -14.87 5.01
N GLY A 593 12.05 -16.19 5.12
CA GLY A 593 12.90 -17.01 6.00
C GLY A 593 12.69 -16.75 7.49
N GLY A 594 11.49 -16.33 7.89
CA GLY A 594 11.10 -16.15 9.30
C GLY A 594 11.04 -14.71 9.80
N LEU A 595 11.24 -13.72 8.92
CA LEU A 595 11.10 -12.30 9.25
C LEU A 595 9.64 -11.85 9.09
N ARG A 596 9.05 -11.36 10.19
CA ARG A 596 7.70 -10.82 10.16
C ARG A 596 7.73 -9.35 9.75
N HIS A 597 7.06 -9.07 8.65
CA HIS A 597 6.68 -7.73 8.22
C HIS A 597 5.16 -7.61 8.34
N GLU A 598 4.67 -6.69 9.18
CA GLU A 598 3.23 -6.47 9.31
C GLU A 598 2.64 -6.01 7.96
N ILE A 599 1.57 -6.68 7.52
CA ILE A 599 0.90 -6.31 6.28
C ILE A 599 0.23 -4.95 6.45
N HIS A 600 0.57 -4.01 5.58
CA HIS A 600 0.14 -2.62 5.68
C HIS A 600 -0.10 -2.00 4.30
N THR A 601 -0.88 -0.93 4.29
CA THR A 601 -1.21 -0.15 3.10
C THR A 601 -0.58 1.24 3.15
N ILE A 602 -0.35 1.81 4.33
CA ILE A 602 0.10 3.19 4.48
C ILE A 602 1.62 3.25 4.38
N ARG A 603 2.15 4.14 3.54
CA ARG A 603 3.58 4.46 3.49
C ARG A 603 3.90 5.71 4.30
N THR A 604 3.13 6.77 4.04
CA THR A 604 3.37 8.09 4.62
C THR A 604 2.06 8.84 4.82
N ILE A 605 1.96 9.56 5.93
CA ILE A 605 0.87 10.53 6.17
C ILE A 605 1.45 11.93 6.28
N ILE A 606 0.88 12.85 5.52
CA ILE A 606 1.27 14.26 5.46
C ILE A 606 0.10 15.13 5.95
N ASP A 607 0.38 16.11 6.81
CA ASP A 607 -0.63 17.07 7.24
C ASP A 607 -0.91 18.16 6.19
N ASP A 608 -1.83 19.07 6.51
CA ASP A 608 -2.20 20.21 5.67
C ASP A 608 -1.05 21.22 5.47
N GLN A 609 -0.10 21.29 6.40
CA GLN A 609 1.11 22.10 6.32
C GLN A 609 2.22 21.45 5.47
N GLY A 610 2.05 20.19 5.08
CA GLY A 610 3.04 19.45 4.31
C GLY A 610 4.12 18.76 5.16
N ARG A 611 3.91 18.62 6.46
CA ARG A 611 4.81 17.92 7.38
C ARG A 611 4.47 16.44 7.42
N VAL A 612 5.49 15.59 7.56
CA VAL A 612 5.31 14.15 7.75
C VAL A 612 4.83 13.91 9.17
N VAL A 613 3.60 13.41 9.32
CA VAL A 613 3.01 13.02 10.61
C VAL A 613 3.53 11.64 11.02
N GLN A 614 3.65 10.73 10.05
CA GLN A 614 4.24 9.42 10.25
C GLN A 614 4.92 8.94 8.97
N GLY A 615 6.17 8.50 9.10
CA GLY A 615 6.82 7.56 8.18
C GLY A 615 6.86 6.19 8.85
N MET A 616 6.61 5.13 8.10
CA MET A 616 6.62 3.76 8.64
C MET A 616 8.02 3.35 9.08
N GLU A 617 8.21 3.11 10.38
CA GLU A 617 9.39 2.44 10.90
C GLU A 617 9.20 0.93 10.67
N GLN A 618 10.02 0.35 9.79
CA GLN A 618 9.98 -1.07 9.46
C GLN A 618 10.44 -1.89 10.69
N LYS A 619 9.47 -2.36 11.49
CA LYS A 619 9.73 -3.23 12.65
C LYS A 619 9.94 -4.66 12.18
N ASN A 620 11.13 -4.94 11.67
CA ASN A 620 11.51 -6.29 11.28
C ASN A 620 11.69 -7.15 12.54
N GLN A 621 10.92 -8.21 12.66
CA GLN A 621 11.01 -9.13 13.80
C GLN A 621 11.33 -10.54 13.29
N GLN A 622 12.47 -11.10 13.67
CA GLN A 622 12.75 -12.52 13.44
C GLN A 622 11.86 -13.34 14.36
N VAL A 623 10.76 -13.87 13.84
CA VAL A 623 9.77 -14.60 14.65
C VAL A 623 9.90 -16.11 14.55
N ILE A 624 10.62 -16.64 13.55
CA ILE A 624 10.87 -18.08 13.36
C ILE A 624 12.38 -18.34 13.24
N ASN A 625 12.86 -19.51 13.65
CA ASN A 625 14.25 -19.91 13.43
C ASN A 625 14.60 -19.93 11.91
N PRO A 626 15.65 -19.23 11.45
CA PRO A 626 16.02 -19.17 10.03
C PRO A 626 16.30 -20.53 9.38
N THR A 627 16.93 -21.45 10.10
CA THR A 627 17.27 -22.80 9.64
C THR A 627 16.02 -23.62 9.37
N ALA A 628 15.08 -23.64 10.32
CA ALA A 628 13.79 -24.29 10.15
C ALA A 628 12.95 -23.67 9.02
N ALA A 629 12.98 -22.34 8.88
CA ALA A 629 12.31 -21.64 7.79
C ALA A 629 12.91 -21.99 6.42
N TYR A 630 14.23 -22.08 6.32
CA TYR A 630 14.95 -22.47 5.10
C TYR A 630 14.57 -23.89 4.65
N LEU A 631 14.59 -24.86 5.57
CA LEU A 631 14.18 -26.25 5.30
C LEU A 631 12.71 -26.34 4.90
N THR A 632 11.83 -25.60 5.59
CA THR A 632 10.40 -25.52 5.26
C THR A 632 10.18 -24.94 3.87
N ASN A 633 10.91 -23.88 3.50
CA ASN A 633 10.84 -23.28 2.18
C ASN A 633 11.25 -24.27 1.09
N TYR A 634 12.36 -25.00 1.28
CA TYR A 634 12.77 -26.06 0.36
C TYR A 634 11.68 -27.12 0.21
N ALA A 635 11.08 -27.57 1.32
CA ALA A 635 10.01 -28.56 1.30
C ALA A 635 8.75 -28.04 0.56
N MET A 636 8.42 -26.75 0.70
CA MET A 636 7.34 -26.11 -0.06
C MET A 636 7.65 -25.94 -1.54
N GLN A 637 8.91 -25.76 -1.93
CA GLN A 637 9.31 -25.79 -3.35
C GLN A 637 9.03 -27.17 -3.97
N GLN A 638 9.12 -28.25 -3.20
CA GLN A 638 8.75 -29.60 -3.69
C GLN A 638 7.25 -29.74 -3.97
N VAL A 639 6.40 -28.97 -3.29
CA VAL A 639 4.95 -28.92 -3.60
C VAL A 639 4.71 -28.44 -5.03
N ILE A 640 5.55 -27.51 -5.51
CA ILE A 640 5.52 -27.00 -6.88
C ILE A 640 6.32 -27.89 -7.84
N LYS A 641 7.47 -28.44 -7.45
CA LYS A 641 8.28 -29.27 -8.37
C LYS A 641 7.63 -30.62 -8.70
N GLN A 642 7.01 -31.26 -7.71
CA GLN A 642 6.51 -32.63 -7.85
C GLN A 642 5.16 -32.90 -7.20
N GLY A 643 4.60 -31.93 -6.48
CA GLY A 643 3.42 -32.12 -5.65
C GLY A 643 2.11 -31.55 -6.21
N THR A 644 1.20 -31.27 -5.29
CA THR A 644 -0.16 -30.77 -5.56
C THR A 644 -0.23 -29.45 -6.34
N ALA A 645 0.87 -28.69 -6.44
CA ALA A 645 0.94 -27.41 -7.13
C ALA A 645 1.80 -27.45 -8.41
N LYS A 646 2.06 -28.66 -8.96
CA LYS A 646 2.93 -28.86 -10.14
C LYS A 646 2.62 -27.96 -11.34
N ALA A 647 1.36 -27.59 -11.54
CA ALA A 647 0.96 -26.68 -12.61
C ALA A 647 1.69 -25.32 -12.55
N ALA A 648 2.08 -24.84 -11.36
CA ALA A 648 2.78 -23.57 -11.20
C ALA A 648 4.19 -23.54 -11.83
N LEU A 649 4.79 -24.69 -12.14
CA LEU A 649 6.06 -24.76 -12.90
C LEU A 649 5.97 -24.07 -14.26
N ALA A 650 4.77 -23.94 -14.83
CA ALA A 650 4.55 -23.21 -16.08
C ALA A 650 4.90 -21.71 -16.00
N LEU A 651 5.07 -21.16 -14.79
CA LEU A 651 5.54 -19.79 -14.58
C LEU A 651 7.08 -19.65 -14.71
N GLY A 652 7.82 -20.76 -14.63
CA GLY A 652 9.28 -20.81 -14.72
C GLY A 652 9.91 -21.59 -13.57
N ASP A 653 10.62 -22.67 -13.88
CA ASP A 653 11.32 -23.50 -12.88
C ASP A 653 12.47 -22.74 -12.19
N ASN A 654 13.13 -21.84 -12.93
CA ASN A 654 14.20 -20.97 -12.42
C ASN A 654 13.73 -20.00 -11.33
N LEU A 655 12.42 -19.78 -11.16
CA LEU A 655 11.88 -18.94 -10.10
C LEU A 655 11.89 -19.63 -8.73
N ASN A 656 12.09 -20.95 -8.67
CA ASN A 656 12.06 -21.73 -7.42
C ASN A 656 10.87 -21.36 -6.53
N LEU A 657 9.69 -21.18 -7.13
CA LEU A 657 8.48 -20.78 -6.41
C LEU A 657 8.20 -21.75 -5.26
N ALA A 658 7.61 -21.22 -4.18
CA ALA A 658 7.14 -22.02 -3.07
C ALA A 658 5.65 -21.73 -2.82
N GLY A 659 4.92 -22.75 -2.36
CA GLY A 659 3.51 -22.58 -2.06
C GLY A 659 2.83 -23.85 -1.59
N LYS A 660 1.54 -23.74 -1.30
CA LYS A 660 0.73 -24.82 -0.79
C LYS A 660 -0.72 -24.69 -1.24
N THR A 661 -1.29 -25.82 -1.64
CA THR A 661 -2.73 -26.00 -1.86
C THR A 661 -3.46 -26.25 -0.53
N GLY A 662 -4.65 -25.68 -0.39
CA GLY A 662 -5.59 -25.97 0.68
C GLY A 662 -6.93 -26.42 0.11
N THR A 663 -7.48 -27.50 0.68
CA THR A 663 -8.82 -27.99 0.37
C THR A 663 -9.47 -28.37 1.69
N THR A 664 -10.70 -27.93 1.92
CA THR A 664 -11.46 -28.28 3.12
C THR A 664 -12.38 -29.48 2.88
N ASN A 665 -12.94 -30.02 3.96
CA ASN A 665 -13.90 -31.12 3.88
C ASN A 665 -15.10 -30.73 2.98
N ASP A 666 -15.68 -31.72 2.31
CA ASP A 666 -16.78 -31.56 1.34
C ASP A 666 -16.50 -30.55 0.21
N TYR A 667 -15.24 -30.18 -0.05
CA TYR A 667 -14.87 -29.21 -1.09
C TYR A 667 -15.57 -27.86 -0.92
N ARG A 668 -15.73 -27.37 0.31
CA ARG A 668 -16.40 -26.09 0.58
C ARG A 668 -15.52 -24.91 0.21
N ASP A 669 -14.23 -25.00 0.54
CA ASP A 669 -13.25 -23.95 0.31
C ASP A 669 -12.02 -24.50 -0.40
N ALA A 670 -11.64 -23.81 -1.47
CA ALA A 670 -10.42 -24.04 -2.21
C ALA A 670 -9.45 -22.89 -1.96
N TRP A 671 -8.21 -23.22 -1.63
CA TRP A 671 -7.18 -22.26 -1.30
C TRP A 671 -5.88 -22.52 -2.03
N PHE A 672 -5.15 -21.45 -2.29
CA PHE A 672 -3.75 -21.52 -2.64
C PHE A 672 -3.00 -20.34 -2.00
N ALA A 673 -1.87 -20.63 -1.38
CA ALA A 673 -0.97 -19.62 -0.86
C ALA A 673 0.43 -19.90 -1.39
N GLY A 674 1.07 -18.92 -2.00
CA GLY A 674 2.38 -19.10 -2.63
C GLY A 674 3.07 -17.78 -2.89
N TYR A 675 4.36 -17.86 -3.20
CA TYR A 675 5.21 -16.69 -3.34
C TYR A 675 6.39 -16.88 -4.30
N SER A 676 6.83 -15.75 -4.83
CA SER A 676 8.12 -15.50 -5.46
C SER A 676 9.02 -14.69 -4.50
N GLY A 677 10.25 -14.34 -4.89
CA GLY A 677 11.14 -13.53 -4.06
C GLY A 677 10.64 -12.11 -3.75
N ASN A 678 9.64 -11.62 -4.49
CA ASN A 678 9.13 -10.25 -4.40
C ASN A 678 7.60 -10.14 -4.33
N VAL A 679 6.86 -11.25 -4.40
CA VAL A 679 5.39 -11.26 -4.32
C VAL A 679 4.93 -12.46 -3.51
N VAL A 680 4.17 -12.24 -2.45
CA VAL A 680 3.41 -13.27 -1.73
C VAL A 680 1.93 -13.04 -1.94
N SER A 681 1.19 -14.10 -2.29
CA SER A 681 -0.24 -13.98 -2.55
C SER A 681 -1.02 -15.20 -2.07
N VAL A 682 -2.23 -14.94 -1.59
CA VAL A 682 -3.21 -15.94 -1.13
C VAL A 682 -4.51 -15.76 -1.91
N VAL A 683 -5.03 -16.89 -2.41
CA VAL A 683 -6.31 -16.99 -3.10
C VAL A 683 -7.23 -17.92 -2.33
N TRP A 684 -8.46 -17.48 -2.11
CA TRP A 684 -9.59 -18.27 -1.64
C TRP A 684 -10.69 -18.31 -2.70
N VAL A 685 -11.35 -19.45 -2.84
CA VAL A 685 -12.53 -19.65 -3.69
C VAL A 685 -13.56 -20.47 -2.91
N GLY A 686 -14.81 -19.99 -2.87
CA GLY A 686 -15.88 -20.63 -2.09
C GLY A 686 -17.26 -20.00 -2.29
N LEU A 687 -18.27 -20.57 -1.63
CA LEU A 687 -19.63 -20.02 -1.60
C LEU A 687 -19.92 -19.33 -0.27
N ASP A 688 -20.62 -18.19 -0.30
CA ASP A 688 -20.97 -17.44 0.91
C ASP A 688 -21.84 -18.24 1.88
N ASP A 689 -22.70 -19.11 1.36
CA ASP A 689 -23.58 -20.00 2.14
C ASP A 689 -22.88 -21.28 2.64
N ASN A 690 -21.56 -21.39 2.48
CA ASN A 690 -20.73 -22.53 2.89
C ASN A 690 -21.10 -23.87 2.23
N LYS A 691 -21.86 -23.87 1.13
CA LYS A 691 -22.15 -25.11 0.40
C LYS A 691 -20.90 -25.66 -0.31
N PRO A 692 -20.84 -26.98 -0.54
CA PRO A 692 -19.82 -27.61 -1.38
C PRO A 692 -19.70 -26.94 -2.75
N THR A 693 -18.47 -26.72 -3.21
CA THR A 693 -18.16 -26.23 -4.55
C THR A 693 -17.72 -27.34 -5.50
N GLY A 694 -17.20 -28.46 -4.96
CA GLY A 694 -16.51 -29.48 -5.75
C GLY A 694 -15.13 -29.03 -6.26
N LEU A 695 -14.66 -27.85 -5.83
CA LEU A 695 -13.35 -27.32 -6.16
C LEU A 695 -12.35 -27.63 -5.04
N SER A 696 -11.12 -27.85 -5.45
CA SER A 696 -9.95 -28.07 -4.61
C SER A 696 -8.96 -26.92 -4.79
N GLY A 697 -7.97 -26.82 -3.90
CA GLY A 697 -6.88 -25.84 -4.07
C GLY A 697 -6.19 -25.94 -5.44
N GLY A 698 -6.06 -27.14 -6.02
CA GLY A 698 -5.35 -27.37 -7.29
C GLY A 698 -6.12 -27.00 -8.56
N ASN A 699 -7.46 -27.10 -8.56
CA ASN A 699 -8.30 -26.81 -9.74
C ASN A 699 -9.20 -25.58 -9.58
N GLY A 700 -9.29 -24.99 -8.37
CA GLY A 700 -10.01 -23.75 -8.11
C GLY A 700 -9.07 -22.56 -7.90
N ALA A 701 -8.33 -22.56 -6.79
CA ALA A 701 -7.54 -21.41 -6.35
C ALA A 701 -6.18 -21.27 -7.07
N LEU A 702 -5.45 -22.37 -7.29
CA LEU A 702 -4.14 -22.36 -7.94
C LEU A 702 -4.16 -21.74 -9.35
N PRO A 703 -5.09 -22.10 -10.26
CA PRO A 703 -5.14 -21.47 -11.59
C PRO A 703 -5.37 -19.96 -11.53
N MET A 704 -6.19 -19.49 -10.58
CA MET A 704 -6.44 -18.06 -10.37
C MET A 704 -5.19 -17.35 -9.86
N TRP A 705 -4.46 -17.96 -8.92
CA TRP A 705 -3.17 -17.45 -8.45
C TRP A 705 -2.15 -17.39 -9.60
N MET A 706 -2.05 -18.43 -10.44
CA MET A 706 -1.15 -18.45 -11.59
C MET A 706 -1.49 -17.34 -12.61
N ASN A 707 -2.77 -17.11 -12.88
CA ASN A 707 -3.22 -16.04 -13.78
C ASN A 707 -2.83 -14.63 -13.30
N PHE A 708 -2.81 -14.43 -11.99
CA PHE A 708 -2.31 -13.19 -11.37
C PHE A 708 -0.79 -13.11 -11.43
N MET A 709 -0.09 -14.15 -10.97
CA MET A 709 1.38 -14.18 -10.88
C MET A 709 2.06 -14.07 -12.25
N LYS A 710 1.46 -14.64 -13.31
CA LYS A 710 1.95 -14.53 -14.70
C LYS A 710 2.03 -13.09 -15.20
N GLN A 711 1.23 -12.19 -14.64
CA GLN A 711 1.20 -10.77 -15.02
C GLN A 711 2.14 -9.91 -14.17
N GLN A 712 2.83 -10.50 -13.19
CA GLN A 712 3.79 -9.78 -12.36
C GLN A 712 5.22 -10.06 -12.86
N LYS A 713 6.14 -9.13 -12.61
CA LYS A 713 7.57 -9.41 -12.75
C LYS A 713 8.07 -10.17 -11.54
N LEU A 714 8.15 -11.49 -11.66
CA LEU A 714 8.57 -12.37 -10.57
C LEU A 714 10.09 -12.46 -10.46
N THR A 715 10.58 -12.51 -9.23
CA THR A 715 11.98 -12.82 -8.89
C THR A 715 12.07 -14.19 -8.22
N PRO A 716 13.20 -14.90 -8.34
CA PRO A 716 13.33 -16.23 -7.75
C PRO A 716 13.30 -16.21 -6.22
N VAL A 717 12.75 -17.24 -5.61
CA VAL A 717 12.82 -17.44 -4.14
C VAL A 717 14.21 -17.97 -3.78
N ASN A 718 15.12 -17.06 -3.47
CA ASN A 718 16.50 -17.39 -3.06
C ASN A 718 16.72 -16.93 -1.62
N LEU A 719 16.26 -17.75 -0.66
CA LEU A 719 16.58 -17.49 0.75
C LEU A 719 18.09 -17.65 0.98
N ILE A 720 18.66 -16.75 1.79
CA ILE A 720 20.06 -16.87 2.23
C ILE A 720 20.13 -18.05 3.18
N ALA A 721 20.99 -19.02 2.87
CA ALA A 721 21.22 -20.16 3.74
C ALA A 721 21.88 -19.68 5.05
N PRO A 722 21.31 -20.02 6.22
CA PRO A 722 21.97 -19.79 7.51
C PRO A 722 23.33 -20.50 7.59
N GLY A 723 24.22 -20.00 8.45
CA GLY A 723 25.59 -20.52 8.55
C GLY A 723 25.72 -21.98 8.99
N ASN A 724 24.67 -22.55 9.56
CA ASN A 724 24.59 -23.95 9.97
C ASN A 724 23.90 -24.86 8.91
N ILE A 725 23.60 -24.37 7.70
CA ILE A 725 23.07 -25.20 6.61
C ILE A 725 24.21 -25.69 5.70
N GLU A 726 24.27 -27.00 5.50
CA GLU A 726 25.13 -27.63 4.48
C GLU A 726 24.30 -28.50 3.54
N TRP A 727 24.71 -28.60 2.27
CA TRP A 727 24.08 -29.50 1.31
C TRP A 727 24.83 -30.83 1.31
N LEU A 728 24.12 -31.90 1.65
CA LEU A 728 24.68 -33.24 1.80
C LEU A 728 23.85 -34.26 1.02
N TRP A 729 24.51 -35.36 0.63
CA TRP A 729 23.82 -36.54 0.12
C TRP A 729 23.24 -37.31 1.30
N MET A 730 21.92 -37.52 1.27
CA MET A 730 21.17 -38.17 2.33
C MET A 730 20.41 -39.35 1.78
N GLU A 731 20.24 -40.40 2.58
CA GLU A 731 19.43 -41.55 2.23
C GLU A 731 17.94 -41.20 2.38
N ASN A 732 17.23 -41.18 1.26
CA ASN A 732 15.83 -40.73 1.22
C ASN A 732 14.92 -41.64 2.05
N GLY A 733 14.23 -41.06 3.03
CA GLY A 733 13.31 -41.78 3.92
C GLY A 733 13.98 -42.51 5.10
N LYS A 734 15.31 -42.41 5.28
CA LYS A 734 16.00 -43.05 6.41
C LYS A 734 16.66 -42.08 7.38
N SER A 735 16.75 -40.79 7.03
CA SER A 735 17.50 -39.82 7.84
C SER A 735 18.93 -40.29 8.11
N GLN A 736 19.62 -40.85 7.12
CA GLN A 736 21.02 -41.26 7.20
C GLN A 736 21.85 -40.47 6.20
N LEU A 737 23.12 -40.28 6.52
CA LEU A 737 24.08 -39.73 5.57
C LEU A 737 24.30 -40.73 4.42
N SER A 738 24.53 -40.26 3.20
CA SER A 738 24.66 -41.12 2.01
C SER A 738 25.73 -40.58 1.05
N ASN A 739 25.85 -41.21 -0.11
CA ASN A 739 26.82 -40.84 -1.15
C ASN A 739 26.10 -40.65 -2.49
N GLU A 740 26.62 -39.78 -3.36
CA GLU A 740 26.03 -39.49 -4.69
C GLU A 740 25.82 -40.73 -5.57
N LYS A 741 26.64 -41.77 -5.37
CA LYS A 741 26.57 -43.02 -6.13
C LYS A 741 25.50 -43.99 -5.59
N CYS A 742 24.88 -43.69 -4.45
CA CYS A 742 23.89 -44.58 -3.85
C CYS A 742 22.51 -44.41 -4.52
N PRO A 743 21.80 -45.50 -4.86
CA PRO A 743 20.56 -45.44 -5.66
C PRO A 743 19.43 -44.57 -5.09
N ASN A 744 19.35 -44.45 -3.76
CA ASN A 744 18.29 -43.71 -3.06
C ASN A 744 18.81 -42.41 -2.42
N ALA A 745 20.01 -41.95 -2.81
CA ALA A 745 20.57 -40.72 -2.29
C ALA A 745 19.85 -39.50 -2.87
N ILE A 746 19.55 -38.53 -2.01
CA ILE A 746 19.01 -37.23 -2.38
C ILE A 746 19.96 -36.14 -1.90
N TYR A 747 20.18 -35.13 -2.74
CA TYR A 747 20.99 -33.97 -2.38
C TYR A 747 20.09 -32.87 -1.82
N VAL A 748 20.19 -32.65 -0.51
CA VAL A 748 19.28 -31.76 0.23
C VAL A 748 20.05 -30.89 1.23
N PRO A 749 19.53 -29.71 1.58
CA PRO A 749 20.09 -28.93 2.68
C PRO A 749 19.81 -29.63 4.01
N VAL A 750 20.78 -29.59 4.91
CA VAL A 750 20.75 -30.24 6.22
C VAL A 750 21.24 -29.25 7.26
N ASP A 751 20.61 -29.28 8.44
CA ASP A 751 21.06 -28.55 9.60
C ASP A 751 22.26 -29.27 10.25
N THR A 752 23.41 -28.61 10.25
CA THR A 752 24.66 -29.16 10.80
C THR A 752 24.62 -29.34 12.31
N GLU A 753 23.74 -28.65 13.02
CA GLU A 753 23.53 -28.83 14.47
C GLU A 753 22.74 -30.11 14.78
N ASN A 754 22.00 -30.64 13.81
CA ASN A 754 21.13 -31.81 13.93
C ASN A 754 21.44 -32.87 12.86
N LEU A 755 22.73 -33.11 12.59
CA LEU A 755 23.15 -34.14 11.64
C LEU A 755 22.81 -35.55 12.14
N PRO A 756 22.38 -36.45 11.25
CA PRO A 756 22.34 -37.86 11.58
C PRO A 756 23.72 -38.39 11.96
N GLN A 757 23.74 -39.32 12.91
CA GLN A 757 24.96 -40.02 13.30
C GLN A 757 25.24 -41.23 12.38
N ASP A 758 24.19 -41.78 11.76
CA ASP A 758 24.29 -42.98 10.94
C ASP A 758 24.48 -42.67 9.45
N SER A 759 25.21 -43.54 8.76
CA SER A 759 25.38 -43.55 7.31
C SER A 759 24.70 -44.76 6.67
N SER A 760 24.28 -44.64 5.40
CA SER A 760 23.66 -45.75 4.67
C SER A 760 24.67 -46.87 4.42
N GLU A 761 24.21 -48.13 4.38
CA GLU A 761 25.06 -49.29 4.09
C GLU A 761 25.85 -49.11 2.78
N CYS A 762 25.19 -48.58 1.75
CA CYS A 762 25.82 -48.26 0.48
C CYS A 762 26.96 -47.23 0.62
N ALA A 763 26.73 -46.16 1.38
CA ALA A 763 27.76 -45.14 1.58
C ALA A 763 28.96 -45.67 2.37
N VAL A 764 28.71 -46.53 3.37
CA VAL A 764 29.76 -47.21 4.14
C VAL A 764 30.59 -48.12 3.23
N GLN A 765 29.94 -48.92 2.36
CA GLN A 765 30.64 -49.80 1.41
C GLN A 765 31.48 -49.01 0.40
N LEU A 766 30.93 -47.92 -0.15
CA LEU A 766 31.66 -47.04 -1.06
C LEU A 766 32.87 -46.42 -0.38
N TYR A 767 32.73 -45.93 0.84
CA TYR A 767 33.83 -45.37 1.61
C TYR A 767 34.93 -46.41 1.86
N GLN A 768 34.57 -47.63 2.28
CA GLN A 768 35.53 -48.71 2.48
C GLN A 768 36.29 -49.04 1.19
N SER A 769 35.58 -49.15 0.06
CA SER A 769 36.21 -49.41 -1.24
C SER A 769 37.16 -48.28 -1.68
N GLU A 770 36.83 -47.02 -1.37
CA GLU A 770 37.70 -45.87 -1.65
C GLU A 770 38.94 -45.88 -0.75
N GLN A 771 38.82 -46.27 0.52
CA GLN A 771 39.97 -46.39 1.43
C GLN A 771 40.90 -47.54 1.01
N GLU A 772 40.36 -48.70 0.62
CA GLU A 772 41.13 -49.82 0.10
C GLU A 772 41.89 -49.43 -1.18
N ALA A 773 41.23 -48.73 -2.10
CA ALA A 773 41.85 -48.24 -3.33
C ALA A 773 42.96 -47.21 -3.03
N ARG A 774 42.75 -46.28 -2.10
CA ARG A 774 43.78 -45.31 -1.66
C ARG A 774 44.99 -46.01 -1.05
N PHE A 775 44.76 -46.99 -0.19
CA PHE A 775 45.82 -47.77 0.44
C PHE A 775 46.61 -48.57 -0.59
N ALA A 776 45.95 -49.22 -1.55
CA ALA A 776 46.59 -49.92 -2.66
C ALA A 776 47.42 -48.97 -3.54
N ALA A 777 46.90 -47.77 -3.84
CA ALA A 777 47.63 -46.75 -4.60
C ALA A 777 48.88 -46.24 -3.85
N GLN A 778 48.78 -46.02 -2.54
CA GLN A 778 49.94 -45.64 -1.71
C GLN A 778 51.00 -46.74 -1.66
N GLN A 779 50.59 -48.02 -1.56
CA GLN A 779 51.53 -49.14 -1.65
C GLN A 779 52.20 -49.21 -3.03
N GLN A 780 51.44 -49.04 -4.10
CA GLN A 780 51.99 -49.06 -5.46
C GLN A 780 52.97 -47.89 -5.69
N GLN A 781 52.64 -46.71 -5.15
CA GLN A 781 53.53 -45.55 -5.18
C GLN A 781 54.82 -45.83 -4.38
N ALA A 782 54.71 -46.34 -3.15
CA ALA A 782 55.88 -46.71 -2.33
C ALA A 782 56.75 -47.79 -3.00
N MET A 783 56.15 -48.79 -3.66
CA MET A 783 56.88 -49.79 -4.45
C MET A 783 57.57 -49.16 -5.67
N SER A 784 56.91 -48.20 -6.34
CA SER A 784 57.50 -47.49 -7.48
C SER A 784 58.68 -46.60 -7.07
N GLU A 785 58.57 -45.90 -5.93
CA GLU A 785 59.63 -45.09 -5.35
C GLU A 785 60.80 -45.98 -4.89
N PHE A 786 60.50 -47.14 -4.29
CA PHE A 786 61.53 -48.13 -3.96
C PHE A 786 62.22 -48.67 -5.22
N GLY A 787 61.46 -49.01 -6.27
CA GLY A 787 61.99 -49.45 -7.56
C GLY A 787 62.88 -48.40 -8.22
N GLN A 788 62.46 -47.13 -8.24
CA GLN A 788 63.26 -46.00 -8.74
C GLN A 788 64.54 -45.80 -7.91
N SER A 789 64.48 -45.95 -6.59
CA SER A 789 65.66 -45.85 -5.72
C SER A 789 66.67 -46.98 -5.98
N GLN A 790 66.18 -48.19 -6.28
CA GLN A 790 67.04 -49.32 -6.64
C GLN A 790 67.61 -49.15 -8.05
N GLN A 791 66.82 -48.67 -9.01
CA GLN A 791 67.30 -48.32 -10.35
C GLN A 791 68.39 -47.25 -10.28
N GLN A 792 68.20 -46.16 -9.51
CA GLN A 792 69.23 -45.15 -9.27
C GLN A 792 70.48 -45.73 -8.62
N ARG A 793 70.34 -46.70 -7.70
CA ARG A 793 71.49 -47.40 -7.12
C ARG A 793 72.24 -48.22 -8.17
N TYR A 794 71.53 -48.95 -9.03
CA TYR A 794 72.13 -49.68 -10.15
C TYR A 794 72.81 -48.75 -11.15
N ASP A 795 72.15 -47.68 -11.59
CA ASP A 795 72.72 -46.68 -12.51
C ASP A 795 73.96 -46.00 -11.90
N ASN A 796 73.96 -45.73 -10.59
CA ASN A 796 75.14 -45.21 -9.88
C ASN A 796 76.28 -46.23 -9.78
N ILE A 797 75.98 -47.53 -9.70
CA ILE A 797 76.97 -48.60 -9.73
C ILE A 797 77.55 -48.76 -11.15
N GLU A 798 76.70 -48.75 -12.19
CA GLU A 798 77.15 -48.77 -13.59
C GLU A 798 77.99 -47.54 -13.91
N ARG A 799 77.60 -46.34 -13.46
CA ARG A 799 78.42 -45.12 -13.61
C ARG A 799 79.78 -45.25 -12.94
N ARG A 800 79.83 -45.83 -11.73
CA ARG A 800 81.12 -46.13 -11.06
C ARG A 800 81.96 -47.16 -11.81
N GLN A 801 81.34 -48.15 -12.45
CA GLN A 801 82.06 -49.14 -13.27
C GLN A 801 82.56 -48.54 -14.59
N THR A 802 81.83 -47.61 -15.21
CA THR A 802 82.31 -46.86 -16.37
C THR A 802 83.39 -45.82 -16.02
N ASP A 803 83.35 -45.26 -14.81
CA ASP A 803 84.41 -44.39 -14.28
C ASP A 803 85.66 -45.21 -13.84
N GLU A 804 85.50 -46.49 -13.47
CA GLU A 804 86.63 -47.41 -13.21
C GLU A 804 87.30 -47.94 -14.50
N ASP A 805 86.59 -47.98 -15.63
CA ASP A 805 87.17 -48.28 -16.96
C ASP A 805 87.82 -47.07 -17.64
N THR A 806 87.73 -45.88 -17.02
CA THR A 806 88.36 -44.65 -17.53
C THR A 806 88.95 -43.83 -16.38
N ILE A 807 90.03 -44.30 -15.75
CA ILE A 807 91.17 -43.49 -15.25
C ILE A 807 92.31 -44.44 -14.83
N GLY A 808 93.21 -44.69 -15.79
CA GLY A 808 94.59 -45.04 -15.53
C GLY A 808 95.48 -43.92 -16.06
N ASN A 809 96.30 -43.34 -15.17
CA ASN A 809 97.32 -42.30 -15.37
C ASN A 809 96.87 -40.83 -15.28
N GLN A 810 97.16 -40.18 -14.14
CA GLN A 810 98.29 -39.23 -14.02
C GLN A 810 98.54 -38.74 -12.57
N PRO A 811 99.77 -38.26 -12.24
CA PRO A 811 100.34 -38.17 -10.89
C PRO A 811 100.23 -36.76 -10.25
N PRO A 812 100.74 -36.51 -9.02
CA PRO A 812 100.22 -35.49 -8.11
C PRO A 812 100.86 -34.11 -8.29
N ALA A 813 100.11 -33.05 -7.96
CA ALA A 813 100.65 -31.71 -7.73
C ALA A 813 99.91 -30.99 -6.59
N ALA A 814 100.69 -30.23 -5.82
CA ALA A 814 100.38 -29.71 -4.50
C ALA A 814 99.68 -28.34 -4.49
N ASN A 815 98.90 -28.14 -3.41
CA ASN A 815 98.55 -26.93 -2.67
C ASN A 815 98.50 -25.55 -3.37
N ARG A 816 97.31 -24.93 -3.28
CA ARG A 816 97.18 -23.48 -3.12
C ARG A 816 96.11 -23.15 -2.07
N TYR A 817 96.52 -22.34 -1.09
CA TYR A 817 95.73 -21.75 -0.01
C TYR A 817 94.74 -20.67 -0.52
N GLN A 818 93.54 -20.60 0.10
CA GLN A 818 92.79 -19.42 0.60
C GLN A 818 91.30 -19.78 0.79
N ASN A 819 90.80 -19.84 2.05
CA ASN A 819 89.86 -18.90 2.73
C ASN A 819 88.54 -18.66 1.95
N GLU A 820 87.34 -18.87 2.49
CA GLU A 820 86.78 -18.30 3.74
C GLU A 820 85.74 -19.20 4.48
N ASN A 821 85.62 -18.93 5.78
CA ASN A 821 84.75 -19.49 6.83
C ASN A 821 83.25 -19.48 6.51
N ALA A 822 82.46 -20.52 6.80
CA ALA A 822 81.81 -20.82 8.09
C ALA A 822 81.12 -19.60 8.77
N ASN A 823 79.79 -19.61 8.89
CA ASN A 823 79.14 -19.80 10.21
C ASN A 823 77.60 -19.93 10.13
N THR A 824 77.10 -20.72 11.06
CA THR A 824 75.74 -20.77 11.60
C THR A 824 75.40 -19.51 12.42
N GLY A 825 74.10 -19.20 12.60
CA GLY A 825 73.66 -18.32 13.69
C GLY A 825 72.34 -17.54 13.50
N ASN A 826 71.26 -18.08 14.07
CA ASN A 826 70.30 -17.45 15.00
C ASN A 826 69.62 -16.07 14.76
N THR A 827 68.34 -16.04 15.22
CA THR A 827 67.58 -14.97 15.92
C THR A 827 66.87 -13.78 15.21
N GLN A 828 65.55 -13.72 15.46
CA GLN A 828 64.70 -12.61 15.94
C GLN A 828 64.27 -11.38 15.07
N THR A 829 62.94 -11.31 14.86
CA THR A 829 61.96 -10.19 15.09
C THR A 829 62.10 -8.77 14.48
N ASP A 830 61.10 -8.44 13.62
CA ASP A 830 60.18 -7.25 13.61
C ASP A 830 60.67 -5.85 13.13
N PRO A 831 59.80 -4.82 12.87
CA PRO A 831 58.69 -4.63 11.90
C PRO A 831 58.78 -3.33 11.02
N ASN A 832 57.77 -3.09 10.15
CA ASN A 832 57.32 -1.81 9.51
C ASN A 832 58.19 -1.22 8.36
N THR A 833 57.72 -0.67 7.22
CA THR A 833 56.45 -0.14 6.62
C THR A 833 56.76 0.21 5.11
N PRO A 834 55.97 0.98 4.31
CA PRO A 834 54.74 0.63 3.58
C PRO A 834 54.73 0.98 2.05
N ASN A 835 53.61 0.62 1.37
CA ASN A 835 52.99 1.21 0.14
C ASN A 835 53.71 1.22 -1.23
N ASN A 836 53.11 0.63 -2.28
CA ASN A 836 52.07 1.25 -3.14
C ASN A 836 51.75 0.44 -4.44
N GLY A 837 50.46 0.38 -4.80
CA GLY A 837 49.95 0.57 -6.18
C GLY A 837 49.80 -0.64 -7.14
N GLY A 838 48.55 -1.00 -7.48
CA GLY A 838 48.22 -1.85 -8.64
C GLY A 838 46.71 -2.14 -8.80
N ASP A 839 46.15 -1.66 -9.92
CA ASP A 839 44.76 -1.60 -10.43
C ASP A 839 43.92 -2.92 -10.48
N PRO A 840 42.55 -2.89 -10.46
CA PRO A 840 41.71 -4.08 -10.39
C PRO A 840 41.19 -4.52 -11.77
N THR A 841 41.59 -5.70 -12.22
CA THR A 841 40.90 -6.43 -13.30
C THR A 841 40.69 -7.88 -12.90
N HIS A 842 39.57 -8.17 -12.23
CA HIS A 842 39.15 -9.55 -11.98
C HIS A 842 38.04 -9.95 -12.95
N THR A 843 38.46 -10.66 -13.98
CA THR A 843 37.65 -11.56 -14.78
C THR A 843 37.09 -12.69 -13.91
N ASN A 844 35.80 -12.95 -14.07
CA ASN A 844 35.09 -14.12 -13.52
C ASN A 844 35.84 -15.42 -13.88
N GLN A 845 36.37 -16.11 -12.88
CA GLN A 845 36.60 -17.55 -12.95
C GLN A 845 35.58 -18.26 -12.03
N PRO A 846 34.98 -19.37 -12.47
CA PRO A 846 34.08 -20.14 -11.62
C PRO A 846 34.90 -20.78 -10.49
N LEU A 847 34.40 -20.63 -9.26
CA LEU A 847 34.85 -21.41 -8.11
C LEU A 847 34.70 -22.90 -8.46
N ASN A 848 35.81 -23.55 -8.78
CA ASN A 848 35.92 -25.00 -8.73
C ASN A 848 35.73 -25.42 -7.27
N ALA A 849 34.48 -25.73 -6.91
CA ALA A 849 34.18 -26.45 -5.70
C ALA A 849 34.76 -27.86 -5.85
N ALA A 850 35.96 -28.09 -5.30
CA ALA A 850 36.40 -29.44 -4.98
C ALA A 850 35.33 -30.09 -4.09
N PRO A 851 34.96 -31.36 -4.31
CA PRO A 851 33.92 -32.00 -3.53
C PRO A 851 34.37 -32.13 -2.07
N ARG A 852 33.78 -31.30 -1.19
CA ARG A 852 33.92 -31.42 0.28
C ARG A 852 33.25 -32.69 0.84
N SER A 853 32.67 -33.54 -0.02
CA SER A 853 31.92 -34.75 0.36
C SER A 853 32.76 -35.80 1.11
N GLN A 854 34.09 -35.77 1.02
CA GLN A 854 34.93 -36.75 1.71
C GLN A 854 35.24 -36.39 3.17
N SER A 855 35.27 -35.10 3.55
CA SER A 855 35.75 -34.72 4.90
C SER A 855 34.77 -35.05 6.02
N TRP A 856 33.46 -35.01 5.76
CA TRP A 856 32.45 -35.34 6.78
C TRP A 856 32.34 -36.85 6.97
N LEU A 857 32.42 -37.63 5.89
CA LEU A 857 32.40 -39.10 5.93
C LEU A 857 33.65 -39.61 6.65
N GLU A 858 34.81 -39.00 6.39
CA GLU A 858 36.03 -39.24 7.17
C GLU A 858 35.89 -38.86 8.64
N LYS A 859 35.14 -37.81 8.99
CA LYS A 859 34.91 -37.40 10.39
C LYS A 859 33.93 -38.33 11.12
N SER A 860 32.77 -38.64 10.53
CA SER A 860 31.77 -39.55 11.11
C SER A 860 32.31 -40.98 11.24
N VAL A 861 33.11 -41.45 10.27
CA VAL A 861 33.77 -42.75 10.38
C VAL A 861 34.89 -42.73 11.43
N LYS A 862 35.67 -41.64 11.56
CA LYS A 862 36.67 -41.49 12.64
C LYS A 862 36.08 -41.37 14.04
N GLU A 863 34.82 -40.96 14.18
CA GLU A 863 34.12 -40.90 15.46
C GLU A 863 33.38 -42.22 15.79
N MET A 864 33.12 -43.07 14.77
CA MET A 864 32.53 -44.41 14.93
C MET A 864 33.54 -45.53 15.26
N PHE A 865 34.82 -45.34 14.95
CA PHE A 865 35.93 -46.25 15.25
C PHE A 865 36.89 -45.60 16.25
#